data_AF-A0A945X719-F1
#
_entry.id   AF-A0A945X719-F1
#
_cell.length_a   1.000
_cell.length_b   1.000
_cell.length_c   1.000
_cell.angle_alpha   90.00
_cell.angle_beta   90.00
_cell.angle_gamma   90.00
#
_symmetry.space_group_name_H-M   'P 1'
#
loop_
_entity.id
_entity.type
_entity.pdbx_description
1 polymer ?
#
loop_
_entity_poly.entity_id
_entity_poly.type
_entity_poly.pdbx_seq_one_letter_code
_entity_poly.pdbx_strand_id
1 'polypeptide(L)'
;MTRKLATMLWLGCLNAAWATPQVPVRPEAVSGPEAKQWLNWAIPLPKEVALERKVTLSADRVRLTLRDGATSLEKSALRCLQDLFRDKAGVDSSPANSSFEILLGVCNAQGRVGDVTVADAGRLTGLPNREQAYLIRSVGDNRLVLTALDARGVFYAALTLGQLLESRFVRESVALPLAEITDWPDMAERGEWGFITTASGAIHPDDIERLSACKMNLLEFQTQYRVEEDGRAVVDVDRSLLRRGHARAVNMVPIITHLNGLGRPGIGGYRVYPELRGKGLSAVVKSRAAECAPCASNPKLVELLADWMRGFATYEPVTDVCCYLSETSLHCECETCAGEGVGQFALEARAFVNAWRLAVKDFPKLRTRILLTQGSYSTNDKVLAEIPPEVGVTYYDGARTYDSSPEPMIYPLLEDFAAQGRWLGVYPQLTPSWRIVSPWSGPQFIKTRMTEFVDKKVTSLAGYVVGGSRLFDFNLTASAEWSWNAHGRDEAEFATAWATRRGMTPAHAALAADWAVKLGQAAWDIYGARLVERYLFRPANLTGMISAGTPPNYGAGMLKYIPNAEHLEGNLSNCRQALALAERIGHADMLAESKAILTYYQIVREIASICTLLGEGKSTTKADVNVLQHHMNRLALAGLLNVRALRDWERPTGGLRGPAGGRRLAESRKATLDAVNAVATALKRFGIRDPVKTFRPSTEIGGWKTGDFQEEEAIEMSMDVTELISGPGRYQLTFQYTKGWYGLRTQRAALVSAQPDNPEKRTELAVDEHPGHARSRSYGNVYQLNLPQHDPALRYFIVARVRGTSPRDMTPERTGCGGKVWLEREIPLDWQFQIMTVAPGAEVEPKLTFSGTGLKVGVVAGGYGSEGILELLRKTKGLDAAPVGIGSFASHNCRILVFPQMRYPTSEAHARTVEEFARNGGGVITTHDAVGYRRHPKIFESVCGGGVARTRSGTWQTAGNHPVTKGLPVGRALSRGYYDQVEMQNGVDGTVVAVGQASKAPVIVVGPFGKGRYVACGLLLGMEHDPFGGGSREAPPAPDEAGMLLNAIDWCAGNE
;
A
#
# COMPACT_ATOMS: atom_id res chain seq x y z
N MET A 1 -56.29 -59.27 -11.74
CA MET A 1 -55.34 -58.81 -10.71
C MET A 1 -55.72 -57.37 -10.34
N THR A 2 -56.77 -57.19 -9.53
CA THR A 2 -56.74 -56.95 -8.06
C THR A 2 -56.10 -55.59 -7.73
N ARG A 3 -56.89 -54.52 -7.51
CA ARG A 3 -57.57 -54.13 -6.24
C ARG A 3 -56.55 -53.76 -5.15
N LYS A 4 -56.73 -52.82 -4.22
CA LYS A 4 -57.68 -51.77 -3.79
C LYS A 4 -57.11 -51.30 -2.42
N LEU A 5 -57.56 -50.14 -1.90
CA LEU A 5 -57.96 -49.83 -0.49
C LEU A 5 -57.25 -50.59 0.67
N ALA A 6 -56.85 -49.99 1.79
CA ALA A 6 -57.67 -49.23 2.75
C ALA A 6 -56.78 -48.96 4.01
N THR A 7 -56.72 -47.75 4.57
CA THR A 7 -57.52 -47.28 5.75
C THR A 7 -56.78 -47.48 7.09
N MET A 8 -56.16 -46.42 7.65
CA MET A 8 -56.60 -45.55 8.77
C MET A 8 -56.49 -46.13 10.19
N LEU A 9 -55.82 -45.38 11.09
CA LEU A 9 -56.34 -44.89 12.38
C LEU A 9 -55.27 -43.97 13.02
N TRP A 10 -55.34 -42.63 12.87
CA TRP A 10 -56.02 -41.65 13.74
C TRP A 10 -55.41 -41.46 15.14
N LEU A 11 -54.70 -40.34 15.32
CA LEU A 11 -54.89 -39.47 16.47
C LEU A 11 -54.56 -38.02 16.05
N GLY A 12 -55.63 -37.26 15.85
CA GLY A 12 -55.56 -35.82 15.58
C GLY A 12 -55.36 -35.05 16.87
N CYS A 13 -54.27 -34.30 16.95
CA CYS A 13 -54.22 -33.09 17.75
C CYS A 13 -54.30 -31.91 16.77
N LEU A 14 -55.45 -31.24 16.76
CA LEU A 14 -55.58 -29.90 16.19
C LEU A 14 -54.56 -28.99 16.89
N ASN A 15 -53.45 -28.66 16.21
CA ASN A 15 -52.72 -27.45 16.51
C ASN A 15 -53.56 -26.27 16.02
N ALA A 16 -54.48 -25.82 16.89
CA ALA A 16 -54.94 -24.44 16.83
C ALA A 16 -53.69 -23.56 16.81
N ALA A 17 -53.49 -22.81 15.74
CA ALA A 17 -52.48 -21.78 15.70
C ALA A 17 -52.88 -20.72 16.74
N TRP A 18 -52.31 -20.83 17.93
CA TRP A 18 -52.33 -19.73 18.89
C TRP A 18 -51.54 -18.60 18.24
N ALA A 19 -52.26 -17.61 17.71
CA ALA A 19 -51.68 -16.32 17.39
C ALA A 19 -51.04 -15.79 18.67
N THR A 20 -49.71 -15.87 18.74
CA THR A 20 -48.96 -15.23 19.81
C THR A 20 -49.30 -13.74 19.76
N PRO A 21 -49.75 -13.13 20.86
CA PRO A 21 -50.07 -11.71 20.87
C PRO A 21 -48.84 -10.94 20.41
N GLN A 22 -49.02 -10.05 19.42
CA GLN A 22 -47.98 -9.13 18.97
C GLN A 22 -47.48 -8.36 20.19
N VAL A 23 -46.31 -8.72 20.71
CA VAL A 23 -45.63 -7.87 21.70
C VAL A 23 -45.35 -6.54 20.99
N PRO A 24 -45.90 -5.42 21.49
CA PRO A 24 -45.68 -4.13 20.87
C PRO A 24 -44.20 -3.80 20.94
N VAL A 25 -43.66 -3.42 19.80
CA VAL A 25 -42.27 -3.00 19.65
C VAL A 25 -42.10 -1.69 20.41
N ARG A 26 -41.32 -1.70 21.51
CA ARG A 26 -41.09 -0.51 22.33
C ARG A 26 -39.77 0.16 21.92
N PRO A 27 -39.78 1.48 21.64
CA PRO A 27 -38.55 2.22 21.43
C PRO A 27 -37.67 2.22 22.68
N GLU A 28 -36.36 2.11 22.46
CA GLU A 28 -35.32 2.26 23.47
C GLU A 28 -34.53 3.54 23.20
N ALA A 29 -34.09 4.23 24.25
CA ALA A 29 -33.21 5.38 24.10
C ALA A 29 -31.82 4.95 23.61
N VAL A 30 -31.22 5.77 22.74
CA VAL A 30 -29.86 5.60 22.24
C VAL A 30 -28.97 6.61 22.94
N SER A 31 -27.93 6.13 23.59
CA SER A 31 -26.97 7.03 24.27
C SER A 31 -26.10 7.78 23.25
N GLY A 32 -25.56 8.94 23.63
CA GLY A 32 -24.61 9.67 22.77
C GLY A 32 -23.41 8.83 22.27
N PRO A 33 -22.75 8.03 23.13
CA PRO A 33 -21.69 7.11 22.70
C PRO A 33 -22.19 6.03 21.72
N GLU A 34 -23.39 5.50 21.91
CA GLU A 34 -23.98 4.51 20.99
C GLU A 34 -24.32 5.15 19.64
N ALA A 35 -24.90 6.35 19.62
CA ALA A 35 -25.13 7.12 18.41
C ALA A 35 -23.81 7.38 17.65
N LYS A 36 -22.73 7.78 18.35
CA LYS A 36 -21.41 7.95 17.74
C LYS A 36 -20.87 6.63 17.16
N GLN A 37 -21.04 5.52 17.86
CA GLN A 37 -20.68 4.19 17.34
C GLN A 37 -21.49 3.83 16.10
N TRP A 38 -22.75 4.25 16.00
CA TRP A 38 -23.54 4.09 14.79
C TRP A 38 -22.99 4.90 13.63
N LEU A 39 -22.70 6.18 13.89
CA LEU A 39 -22.17 7.08 12.87
C LEU A 39 -20.80 6.65 12.36
N ASN A 40 -19.95 5.99 13.16
CA ASN A 40 -18.68 5.42 12.69
C ASN A 40 -18.85 4.37 11.59
N TRP A 41 -20.05 3.82 11.38
CA TRP A 41 -20.35 2.93 10.26
C TRP A 41 -20.79 3.69 8.99
N ALA A 42 -21.12 4.97 9.09
CA ALA A 42 -21.53 5.80 7.96
C ALA A 42 -20.33 6.54 7.35
N ILE A 43 -20.02 6.21 6.10
CA ILE A 43 -19.06 6.94 5.26
C ILE A 43 -19.70 7.11 3.87
N PRO A 44 -19.96 8.35 3.42
CA PRO A 44 -19.64 9.61 4.08
C PRO A 44 -20.51 9.94 5.31
N LEU A 45 -20.00 10.75 6.25
CA LEU A 45 -20.76 11.26 7.40
C LEU A 45 -21.94 12.16 6.93
N PRO A 46 -23.20 11.85 7.33
CA PRO A 46 -24.34 12.72 7.05
C PRO A 46 -24.22 14.09 7.73
N LYS A 47 -24.64 15.15 7.03
CA LYS A 47 -24.51 16.54 7.52
C LYS A 47 -25.41 16.86 8.72
N GLU A 48 -26.67 16.42 8.70
CA GLU A 48 -27.60 16.59 9.81
C GLU A 48 -28.11 15.21 10.24
N VAL A 49 -27.91 14.83 11.50
CA VAL A 49 -28.32 13.53 12.03
C VAL A 49 -28.73 13.58 13.49
N ALA A 50 -29.87 12.98 13.80
CA ALA A 50 -30.28 12.63 15.16
C ALA A 50 -30.64 11.14 15.25
N LEU A 51 -30.01 10.45 16.21
CA LEU A 51 -30.21 9.03 16.52
C LEU A 51 -30.50 8.89 18.02
N GLU A 52 -31.71 9.27 18.43
CA GLU A 52 -32.08 9.35 19.86
C GLU A 52 -32.78 8.10 20.37
N ARG A 53 -33.41 7.34 19.47
CA ARG A 53 -34.18 6.14 19.79
C ARG A 53 -33.91 5.04 18.77
N LYS A 54 -34.10 3.80 19.20
CA LYS A 54 -34.00 2.60 18.37
C LYS A 54 -35.10 1.61 18.69
N VAL A 55 -35.27 0.66 17.81
CA VAL A 55 -36.24 -0.42 17.92
C VAL A 55 -35.53 -1.73 17.59
N THR A 56 -35.61 -2.71 18.49
CA THR A 56 -35.01 -4.05 18.28
C THR A 56 -36.10 -5.08 18.06
N LEU A 57 -36.02 -5.82 16.96
CA LEU A 57 -36.97 -6.87 16.61
C LEU A 57 -36.32 -7.94 15.73
N SER A 58 -37.05 -9.03 15.51
CA SER A 58 -36.64 -10.05 14.53
C SER A 58 -36.64 -9.46 13.12
N ALA A 59 -35.62 -9.80 12.31
CA ALA A 59 -35.44 -9.29 10.95
C ALA A 59 -36.61 -9.68 10.03
N ASP A 60 -37.24 -10.84 10.28
CA ASP A 60 -38.47 -11.30 9.62
C ASP A 60 -39.74 -10.55 10.04
N ARG A 61 -39.63 -9.52 10.89
CA ARG A 61 -40.72 -8.60 11.21
C ARG A 61 -40.57 -7.25 10.54
N VAL A 62 -39.52 -7.07 9.73
CA VAL A 62 -39.25 -5.84 8.97
C VAL A 62 -39.71 -6.01 7.52
N ARG A 63 -40.63 -5.16 7.07
CA ARG A 63 -41.07 -5.08 5.68
C ARG A 63 -40.31 -3.98 4.96
N LEU A 64 -39.67 -4.32 3.84
CA LEU A 64 -39.10 -3.32 2.94
C LEU A 64 -40.08 -3.06 1.80
N THR A 65 -40.56 -1.83 1.67
CA THR A 65 -41.53 -1.44 0.64
C THR A 65 -41.01 -0.31 -0.24
N LEU A 66 -41.55 -0.24 -1.45
CA LEU A 66 -41.22 0.75 -2.45
C LEU A 66 -42.50 1.42 -2.90
N ARG A 67 -42.47 2.72 -3.15
CA ARG A 67 -43.63 3.43 -3.71
C ARG A 67 -44.07 2.84 -5.06
N ASP A 68 -45.34 3.07 -5.40
CA ASP A 68 -45.86 2.76 -6.73
C ASP A 68 -45.14 3.57 -7.83
N GLY A 69 -44.95 2.94 -8.98
CA GLY A 69 -44.29 3.56 -10.14
C GLY A 69 -42.81 3.86 -9.94
N ALA A 70 -42.13 3.16 -9.02
CA ALA A 70 -40.71 3.35 -8.76
C ALA A 70 -39.80 3.01 -9.95
N THR A 71 -38.75 3.82 -10.12
CA THR A 71 -37.74 3.71 -11.17
C THR A 71 -36.84 2.48 -11.02
N SER A 72 -36.04 2.18 -12.05
CA SER A 72 -34.99 1.14 -12.01
C SER A 72 -33.97 1.38 -10.89
N LEU A 73 -33.63 2.64 -10.62
CA LEU A 73 -32.67 3.00 -9.58
C LEU A 73 -33.28 2.87 -8.18
N GLU A 74 -34.53 3.28 -7.97
CA GLU A 74 -35.25 3.03 -6.71
C GLU A 74 -35.40 1.53 -6.41
N LYS A 75 -35.67 0.71 -7.43
CA LYS A 75 -35.64 -0.77 -7.29
C LYS A 75 -34.25 -1.29 -6.92
N SER A 76 -33.19 -0.65 -7.38
CA SER A 76 -31.82 -1.01 -7.00
C SER A 76 -31.50 -0.61 -5.57
N ALA A 77 -32.02 0.52 -5.10
CA ALA A 77 -31.94 0.96 -3.70
C ALA A 77 -32.60 -0.06 -2.76
N LEU A 78 -33.81 -0.51 -3.09
CA LEU A 78 -34.51 -1.57 -2.34
C LEU A 78 -33.67 -2.85 -2.30
N ARG A 79 -33.12 -3.29 -3.44
CA ARG A 79 -32.28 -4.49 -3.52
C ARG A 79 -31.05 -4.41 -2.61
N CYS A 80 -30.38 -3.26 -2.51
CA CYS A 80 -29.24 -3.11 -1.60
C CYS A 80 -29.63 -3.44 -0.13
N LEU A 81 -30.80 -3.01 0.32
CA LEU A 81 -31.29 -3.34 1.66
C LEU A 81 -31.74 -4.80 1.76
N GLN A 82 -32.42 -5.34 0.74
CA GLN A 82 -32.81 -6.74 0.69
C GLN A 82 -31.60 -7.68 0.78
N ASP A 83 -30.55 -7.41 0.01
CA ASP A 83 -29.31 -8.18 0.02
C ASP A 83 -28.64 -8.10 1.41
N LEU A 84 -28.64 -6.92 2.06
CA LEU A 84 -28.14 -6.79 3.43
C LEU A 84 -28.90 -7.68 4.43
N PHE A 85 -30.24 -7.67 4.40
CA PHE A 85 -31.06 -8.49 5.28
C PHE A 85 -30.88 -9.99 5.01
N ARG A 86 -30.75 -10.38 3.73
CA ARG A 86 -30.45 -11.75 3.33
C ARG A 86 -29.07 -12.18 3.84
N ASP A 87 -28.05 -11.36 3.63
CA ASP A 87 -26.66 -11.68 3.98
C ASP A 87 -26.44 -11.74 5.49
N LYS A 88 -27.13 -10.88 6.26
CA LYS A 88 -26.93 -10.75 7.71
C LYS A 88 -27.88 -11.60 8.56
N ALA A 89 -29.08 -11.90 8.06
CA ALA A 89 -30.12 -12.61 8.82
C ALA A 89 -30.78 -13.78 8.07
N GLY A 90 -30.46 -14.00 6.79
CA GLY A 90 -31.04 -15.11 6.00
C GLY A 90 -32.51 -14.91 5.62
N VAL A 91 -33.04 -13.68 5.69
CA VAL A 91 -34.45 -13.38 5.45
C VAL A 91 -34.62 -12.62 4.14
N ASP A 92 -35.52 -13.11 3.28
CA ASP A 92 -36.04 -12.35 2.13
C ASP A 92 -37.16 -11.42 2.62
N SER A 93 -36.85 -10.14 2.74
CA SER A 93 -37.71 -9.14 3.38
C SER A 93 -39.01 -8.87 2.60
N SER A 94 -40.07 -9.63 2.87
CA SER A 94 -41.49 -9.26 2.63
C SER A 94 -42.46 -10.20 3.38
N PRO A 95 -42.40 -10.30 4.71
CA PRO A 95 -43.23 -11.24 5.46
C PRO A 95 -44.63 -10.68 5.73
N ALA A 96 -45.65 -11.56 5.67
CA ALA A 96 -47.06 -11.20 5.88
C ALA A 96 -47.38 -10.67 7.31
N ASN A 97 -46.52 -10.97 8.29
CA ASN A 97 -46.67 -10.60 9.71
C ASN A 97 -45.69 -9.50 10.16
N SER A 98 -45.38 -8.53 9.29
CA SER A 98 -44.46 -7.43 9.60
C SER A 98 -45.01 -6.49 10.68
N SER A 99 -44.15 -6.05 11.61
CA SER A 99 -44.48 -5.02 12.61
C SER A 99 -43.67 -3.73 12.48
N PHE A 100 -42.71 -3.70 11.56
CA PHE A 100 -41.95 -2.49 11.20
C PHE A 100 -41.85 -2.38 9.69
N GLU A 101 -41.96 -1.17 9.15
CA GLU A 101 -41.84 -0.90 7.72
C GLU A 101 -40.72 0.10 7.40
N ILE A 102 -39.92 -0.22 6.37
CA ILE A 102 -38.98 0.72 5.75
C ILE A 102 -39.51 0.99 4.35
N LEU A 103 -40.06 2.20 4.15
CA LEU A 103 -40.64 2.66 2.89
C LEU A 103 -39.65 3.53 2.13
N LEU A 104 -39.38 3.19 0.87
CA LEU A 104 -38.49 3.93 -0.02
C LEU A 104 -39.28 4.58 -1.16
N GLY A 105 -38.89 5.78 -1.56
CA GLY A 105 -39.37 6.37 -2.82
C GLY A 105 -39.13 7.86 -2.96
N VAL A 106 -39.11 8.34 -4.20
CA VAL A 106 -39.15 9.77 -4.52
C VAL A 106 -40.45 10.39 -4.00
N CYS A 107 -40.35 11.53 -3.30
CA CYS A 107 -41.54 12.24 -2.83
C CYS A 107 -42.17 13.08 -3.94
N ASN A 108 -43.49 13.22 -3.89
CA ASN A 108 -44.20 14.13 -4.77
C ASN A 108 -44.04 15.60 -4.31
N ALA A 109 -44.63 16.54 -5.05
CA ALA A 109 -44.56 17.98 -4.75
C ALA A 109 -45.10 18.37 -3.36
N GLN A 110 -45.96 17.54 -2.76
CA GLN A 110 -46.50 17.72 -1.41
C GLN A 110 -45.66 17.00 -0.34
N GLY A 111 -44.49 16.45 -0.71
CA GLY A 111 -43.62 15.72 0.20
C GLY A 111 -44.11 14.33 0.58
N ARG A 112 -45.00 13.72 -0.21
CA ARG A 112 -45.58 12.41 0.09
C ARG A 112 -44.85 11.26 -0.60
N VAL A 113 -44.71 10.14 0.11
CA VAL A 113 -44.28 8.83 -0.40
C VAL A 113 -45.35 7.82 -0.03
N GLY A 114 -46.06 7.30 -1.03
CA GLY A 114 -47.23 6.45 -0.78
C GLY A 114 -48.31 7.18 0.02
N ASP A 115 -48.72 6.59 1.14
CA ASP A 115 -49.71 7.14 2.07
C ASP A 115 -49.12 8.22 3.00
N VAL A 116 -47.79 8.29 3.15
CA VAL A 116 -47.10 9.10 4.17
C VAL A 116 -46.71 10.48 3.65
N THR A 117 -47.00 11.53 4.42
CA THR A 117 -46.39 12.85 4.26
C THR A 117 -45.11 12.93 5.08
N VAL A 118 -43.97 13.15 4.44
CA VAL A 118 -42.67 13.16 5.11
C VAL A 118 -42.37 14.56 5.64
N ALA A 119 -42.06 14.65 6.94
CA ALA A 119 -41.62 15.89 7.56
C ALA A 119 -40.39 16.44 6.83
N ASP A 120 -40.27 17.78 6.75
CA ASP A 120 -39.14 18.48 6.13
C ASP A 120 -38.91 18.25 4.62
N ALA A 121 -39.76 17.50 3.92
CA ALA A 121 -39.57 17.22 2.48
C ALA A 121 -39.38 18.48 1.63
N GLY A 122 -40.02 19.59 2.00
CA GLY A 122 -39.86 20.89 1.33
C GLY A 122 -38.43 21.45 1.39
N ARG A 123 -37.65 21.13 2.43
CA ARG A 123 -36.25 21.59 2.60
C ARG A 123 -35.35 21.11 1.47
N LEU A 124 -35.61 19.91 0.92
CA LEU A 124 -34.78 19.31 -0.14
C LEU A 124 -34.61 20.22 -1.37
N THR A 125 -35.62 21.05 -1.67
CA THR A 125 -35.62 21.93 -2.85
C THR A 125 -34.55 23.03 -2.79
N GLY A 126 -34.16 23.44 -1.58
CA GLY A 126 -33.18 24.49 -1.32
C GLY A 126 -31.77 24.00 -1.00
N LEU A 127 -31.55 22.68 -0.95
CA LEU A 127 -30.23 22.12 -0.66
C LEU A 127 -29.30 22.14 -1.89
N PRO A 128 -27.98 22.32 -1.71
CA PRO A 128 -27.01 22.09 -2.77
C PRO A 128 -27.13 20.67 -3.35
N ASN A 129 -26.83 20.52 -4.64
CA ASN A 129 -26.82 19.21 -5.30
C ASN A 129 -28.12 18.40 -5.06
N ARG A 130 -29.28 19.07 -4.97
CA ARG A 130 -30.59 18.51 -4.55
C ARG A 130 -31.05 17.20 -5.19
N GLU A 131 -30.56 16.90 -6.39
CA GLU A 131 -30.74 15.61 -7.08
C GLU A 131 -30.17 14.42 -6.28
N GLN A 132 -29.26 14.69 -5.36
CA GLN A 132 -28.55 13.72 -4.53
C GLN A 132 -28.93 13.85 -3.06
N ALA A 133 -29.63 14.92 -2.69
CA ALA A 133 -30.07 15.15 -1.32
C ALA A 133 -31.19 14.20 -0.93
N TYR A 134 -31.23 13.78 0.32
CA TYR A 134 -32.23 12.83 0.81
C TYR A 134 -32.57 13.06 2.28
N LEU A 135 -33.71 12.49 2.67
CA LEU A 135 -34.19 12.40 4.04
C LEU A 135 -34.33 10.94 4.47
N ILE A 136 -33.99 10.66 5.72
CA ILE A 136 -34.44 9.49 6.46
C ILE A 136 -35.25 10.02 7.65
N ARG A 137 -36.51 9.59 7.79
CA ARG A 137 -37.43 10.06 8.83
C ARG A 137 -38.14 8.90 9.49
N SER A 138 -38.26 8.95 10.81
CA SER A 138 -39.16 8.06 11.54
C SER A 138 -40.60 8.58 11.47
N VAL A 139 -41.55 7.68 11.32
CA VAL A 139 -42.98 7.99 11.31
C VAL A 139 -43.64 7.14 12.37
N GLY A 140 -43.79 7.73 13.56
CA GLY A 140 -44.07 6.97 14.77
C GLY A 140 -42.93 6.02 15.12
N ASP A 141 -43.28 4.89 15.74
CA ASP A 141 -42.30 3.93 16.28
C ASP A 141 -42.18 2.65 15.44
N ASN A 142 -42.90 2.56 14.32
CA ASN A 142 -43.02 1.36 13.49
C ASN A 142 -42.73 1.58 12.00
N ARG A 143 -42.30 2.78 11.60
CA ARG A 143 -42.01 3.09 10.18
C ARG A 143 -40.81 4.02 10.03
N LEU A 144 -39.95 3.72 9.06
CA LEU A 144 -38.92 4.61 8.52
C LEU A 144 -39.23 4.92 7.07
N VAL A 145 -39.05 6.17 6.66
CA VAL A 145 -39.21 6.60 5.27
C VAL A 145 -37.89 7.16 4.74
N LEU A 146 -37.45 6.62 3.60
CA LEU A 146 -36.25 7.04 2.87
C LEU A 146 -36.72 7.73 1.59
N THR A 147 -36.54 9.05 1.52
CA THR A 147 -37.11 9.87 0.44
C THR A 147 -36.14 10.89 -0.10
N ALA A 148 -36.36 11.31 -1.35
CA ALA A 148 -35.62 12.36 -2.02
C ALA A 148 -36.47 12.98 -3.15
N LEU A 149 -35.95 14.02 -3.80
CA LEU A 149 -36.55 14.60 -5.01
C LEU A 149 -36.21 13.82 -6.29
N ASP A 150 -35.13 13.05 -6.26
CA ASP A 150 -34.64 12.25 -7.38
C ASP A 150 -34.25 10.85 -6.90
N ALA A 151 -34.30 9.88 -7.81
CA ALA A 151 -34.01 8.48 -7.50
C ALA A 151 -32.58 8.26 -6.97
N ARG A 152 -31.61 9.12 -7.33
CA ARG A 152 -30.25 9.06 -6.79
C ARG A 152 -30.21 9.35 -5.30
N GLY A 153 -30.96 10.35 -4.82
CA GLY A 153 -31.08 10.62 -3.39
C GLY A 153 -31.69 9.44 -2.64
N VAL A 154 -32.73 8.78 -3.18
CA VAL A 154 -33.32 7.56 -2.56
C VAL A 154 -32.28 6.42 -2.48
N PHE A 155 -31.48 6.24 -3.53
CA PHE A 155 -30.40 5.28 -3.54
C PHE A 155 -29.36 5.57 -2.44
N TYR A 156 -28.95 6.83 -2.27
CA TYR A 156 -28.03 7.22 -1.20
C TYR A 156 -28.62 7.10 0.19
N ALA A 157 -29.92 7.36 0.38
CA ALA A 157 -30.62 7.10 1.64
C ALA A 157 -30.56 5.61 2.02
N ALA A 158 -30.77 4.72 1.04
CA ALA A 158 -30.68 3.28 1.24
C ALA A 158 -29.26 2.84 1.60
N LEU A 159 -28.23 3.41 0.96
CA LEU A 159 -26.84 3.14 1.32
C LEU A 159 -26.52 3.61 2.74
N THR A 160 -26.92 4.82 3.12
CA THR A 160 -26.70 5.34 4.48
C THR A 160 -27.37 4.46 5.53
N LEU A 161 -28.65 4.12 5.34
CA LEU A 161 -29.34 3.22 6.26
C LEU A 161 -28.66 1.84 6.29
N GLY A 162 -28.33 1.29 5.13
CA GLY A 162 -27.63 0.00 5.02
C GLY A 162 -26.34 -0.01 5.84
N GLN A 163 -25.50 1.01 5.67
CA GLN A 163 -24.28 1.19 6.43
C GLN A 163 -24.52 1.27 7.94
N LEU A 164 -25.52 2.03 8.41
CA LEU A 164 -25.89 2.10 9.83
C LEU A 164 -26.35 0.73 10.39
N LEU A 165 -26.97 -0.11 9.56
CA LEU A 165 -27.49 -1.41 9.98
C LEU A 165 -26.46 -2.54 9.95
N GLU A 166 -25.38 -2.44 9.19
CA GLU A 166 -24.45 -3.55 8.91
C GLU A 166 -23.91 -4.30 10.13
N SER A 167 -23.73 -3.61 11.26
CA SER A 167 -23.26 -4.16 12.53
C SER A 167 -24.32 -4.22 13.63
N ARG A 168 -25.60 -4.11 13.24
CA ARG A 168 -26.76 -4.14 14.16
C ARG A 168 -27.60 -5.40 14.05
N PHE A 169 -27.16 -6.34 13.22
CA PHE A 169 -27.71 -7.69 13.20
C PHE A 169 -27.03 -8.54 14.27
N VAL A 170 -27.82 -9.16 15.13
CA VAL A 170 -27.39 -10.12 16.13
C VAL A 170 -28.28 -11.35 16.00
N ARG A 171 -27.72 -12.45 15.47
CA ARG A 171 -28.49 -13.63 15.06
C ARG A 171 -29.61 -13.22 14.07
N GLU A 172 -30.86 -13.55 14.38
CA GLU A 172 -32.04 -13.20 13.58
C GLU A 172 -32.62 -11.83 13.93
N SER A 173 -32.08 -11.12 14.93
CA SER A 173 -32.56 -9.80 15.36
C SER A 173 -31.79 -8.66 14.72
N VAL A 174 -32.46 -7.52 14.52
CA VAL A 174 -31.88 -6.27 14.03
C VAL A 174 -32.31 -5.11 14.93
N ALA A 175 -31.36 -4.23 15.26
CA ALA A 175 -31.64 -2.94 15.88
C ALA A 175 -31.75 -1.85 14.80
N LEU A 176 -32.95 -1.29 14.64
CA LEU A 176 -33.26 -0.23 13.69
C LEU A 176 -33.19 1.15 14.37
N PRO A 177 -32.48 2.14 13.81
CA PRO A 177 -32.51 3.51 14.31
C PRO A 177 -33.84 4.18 13.97
N LEU A 178 -34.49 4.83 14.92
CA LEU A 178 -35.54 5.82 14.62
C LEU A 178 -34.85 7.13 14.22
N ALA A 179 -34.25 7.13 13.03
CA ALA A 179 -33.34 8.16 12.56
C ALA A 179 -34.06 9.37 11.96
N GLU A 180 -33.52 10.54 12.26
CA GLU A 180 -33.85 11.80 11.59
C GLU A 180 -32.58 12.32 10.89
N ILE A 181 -32.46 12.10 9.58
CA ILE A 181 -31.26 12.43 8.79
C ILE A 181 -31.64 13.31 7.60
N THR A 182 -30.96 14.45 7.45
CA THR A 182 -30.99 15.27 6.23
C THR A 182 -29.57 15.34 5.69
N ASP A 183 -29.36 14.96 4.43
CA ASP A 183 -28.01 14.85 3.90
C ASP A 183 -27.92 15.17 2.41
N TRP A 184 -26.78 15.72 2.00
CA TRP A 184 -26.46 16.15 0.63
C TRP A 184 -24.94 16.28 0.46
N PRO A 185 -24.40 16.09 -0.76
CA PRO A 185 -22.96 16.26 -0.99
C PRO A 185 -22.57 17.73 -1.18
N ASP A 186 -21.35 18.08 -0.79
CA ASP A 186 -20.72 19.35 -1.15
C ASP A 186 -20.36 19.42 -2.65
N MET A 187 -19.77 18.36 -3.19
CA MET A 187 -19.36 18.27 -4.61
C MET A 187 -20.39 17.50 -5.45
N ALA A 188 -20.71 17.97 -6.66
CA ALA A 188 -21.75 17.36 -7.50
C ALA A 188 -21.34 16.00 -8.08
N GLU A 189 -20.11 15.90 -8.58
CA GLU A 189 -19.56 14.67 -9.17
C GLU A 189 -18.28 14.25 -8.44
N ARG A 190 -18.21 12.97 -8.07
CA ARG A 190 -17.14 12.39 -7.26
C ARG A 190 -16.80 11.02 -7.82
N GLY A 191 -15.58 10.81 -8.29
CA GLY A 191 -15.23 9.59 -9.00
C GLY A 191 -13.75 9.44 -9.23
N GLU A 192 -13.41 8.53 -10.15
CA GLU A 192 -12.06 8.39 -10.67
C GLU A 192 -12.07 8.30 -12.19
N TRP A 193 -10.90 8.50 -12.79
CA TRP A 193 -10.65 8.23 -14.21
C TRP A 193 -9.49 7.24 -14.36
N GLY A 194 -9.51 6.45 -15.44
CA GLY A 194 -8.36 5.64 -15.83
C GLY A 194 -8.09 4.35 -15.02
N PHE A 195 -9.14 3.72 -14.50
CA PHE A 195 -9.07 2.53 -13.63
C PHE A 195 -8.29 1.30 -14.14
N ILE A 196 -7.95 0.46 -13.15
CA ILE A 196 -7.21 -0.81 -13.22
C ILE A 196 -7.57 -1.59 -14.47
N THR A 197 -6.63 -1.54 -15.39
CA THR A 197 -6.47 -2.50 -16.46
C THR A 197 -6.35 -3.88 -15.81
N THR A 198 -7.33 -4.75 -16.04
CA THR A 198 -6.99 -6.15 -16.32
C THR A 198 -5.82 -6.18 -17.32
N ALA A 199 -5.08 -7.28 -17.47
CA ALA A 199 -4.03 -7.34 -18.51
C ALA A 199 -4.56 -6.98 -19.93
N SER A 200 -5.90 -6.94 -20.12
CA SER A 200 -6.64 -6.54 -21.31
C SER A 200 -7.22 -5.10 -21.32
N GLY A 201 -7.02 -4.27 -20.28
CA GLY A 201 -7.48 -2.87 -20.29
C GLY A 201 -8.97 -2.64 -19.97
N ALA A 202 -9.70 -3.64 -19.47
CA ALA A 202 -11.13 -3.53 -19.14
C ALA A 202 -11.37 -3.13 -17.67
N ILE A 203 -12.42 -2.32 -17.43
CA ILE A 203 -12.90 -1.93 -16.09
C ILE A 203 -13.35 -3.17 -15.32
N HIS A 204 -12.85 -3.34 -14.10
CA HIS A 204 -13.31 -4.42 -13.25
C HIS A 204 -14.68 -4.06 -12.67
N PRO A 205 -15.69 -4.95 -12.76
CA PRO A 205 -17.04 -4.61 -12.30
C PRO A 205 -17.08 -4.14 -10.84
N ASP A 206 -16.41 -4.85 -9.92
CA ASP A 206 -16.30 -4.50 -8.48
C ASP A 206 -15.92 -3.03 -8.18
N ASP A 207 -15.25 -2.33 -9.09
CA ASP A 207 -14.85 -0.93 -8.86
C ASP A 207 -16.08 -0.01 -8.86
N ILE A 208 -17.09 -0.28 -9.70
CA ILE A 208 -18.37 0.45 -9.68
C ILE A 208 -19.07 0.23 -8.34
N GLU A 209 -19.14 -1.01 -7.86
CA GLU A 209 -19.76 -1.29 -6.58
C GLU A 209 -19.03 -0.59 -5.43
N ARG A 210 -17.69 -0.59 -5.40
CA ARG A 210 -16.89 0.11 -4.37
C ARG A 210 -17.14 1.61 -4.37
N LEU A 211 -17.05 2.28 -5.52
CA LEU A 211 -17.33 3.70 -5.64
C LEU A 211 -18.73 4.03 -5.13
N SER A 212 -19.72 3.29 -5.63
CA SER A 212 -21.11 3.53 -5.26
C SER A 212 -21.38 3.32 -3.77
N ALA A 213 -20.70 2.36 -3.13
CA ALA A 213 -20.87 2.08 -1.70
C ALA A 213 -20.50 3.28 -0.81
N CYS A 214 -19.60 4.14 -1.26
CA CYS A 214 -19.25 5.41 -0.61
C CYS A 214 -19.91 6.63 -1.28
N LYS A 215 -20.99 6.43 -2.04
CA LYS A 215 -21.73 7.47 -2.77
C LYS A 215 -20.88 8.26 -3.78
N MET A 216 -19.81 7.68 -4.31
CA MET A 216 -19.12 8.22 -5.48
C MET A 216 -19.92 7.87 -6.74
N ASN A 217 -20.08 8.83 -7.63
CA ASN A 217 -21.08 8.82 -8.70
C ASN A 217 -20.50 9.14 -10.09
N LEU A 218 -19.18 9.13 -10.27
CA LEU A 218 -18.54 9.40 -11.55
C LEU A 218 -17.51 8.31 -11.90
N LEU A 219 -17.53 7.89 -13.16
CA LEU A 219 -16.50 7.06 -13.74
C LEU A 219 -16.22 7.53 -15.17
N GLU A 220 -15.08 8.18 -15.38
CA GLU A 220 -14.63 8.57 -16.72
C GLU A 220 -13.70 7.49 -17.30
N PHE A 221 -14.01 7.01 -18.50
CA PHE A 221 -13.37 5.81 -19.03
C PHE A 221 -12.97 5.91 -20.51
N GLN A 222 -11.85 5.26 -20.82
CA GLN A 222 -11.32 5.14 -22.17
C GLN A 222 -12.29 4.29 -23.01
N THR A 223 -12.57 4.75 -24.23
CA THR A 223 -13.49 4.08 -25.16
C THR A 223 -12.78 3.60 -26.41
N GLN A 224 -13.36 2.61 -27.07
CA GLN A 224 -12.92 2.21 -28.40
C GLN A 224 -13.77 2.97 -29.43
N TYR A 225 -13.11 3.78 -30.25
CA TYR A 225 -13.74 4.46 -31.37
C TYR A 225 -12.76 4.54 -32.53
N ARG A 226 -13.30 4.60 -33.75
CA ARG A 226 -12.52 4.58 -34.99
C ARG A 226 -13.25 5.26 -36.14
N VAL A 227 -12.52 5.42 -37.23
CA VAL A 227 -13.01 5.77 -38.56
C VAL A 227 -12.78 4.55 -39.45
N GLU A 228 -13.86 4.04 -40.04
CA GLU A 228 -13.80 2.97 -41.04
C GLU A 228 -13.30 3.51 -42.39
N GLU A 229 -12.86 2.64 -43.29
CA GLU A 229 -12.34 3.03 -44.63
C GLU A 229 -13.38 3.77 -45.49
N ASP A 230 -14.67 3.57 -45.22
CA ASP A 230 -15.78 4.27 -45.89
C ASP A 230 -16.04 5.68 -45.31
N GLY A 231 -15.23 6.13 -44.35
CA GLY A 231 -15.37 7.42 -43.69
C GLY A 231 -16.29 7.43 -42.46
N ARG A 232 -16.98 6.32 -42.16
CA ARG A 232 -17.93 6.25 -41.04
C ARG A 232 -17.23 6.22 -39.69
N ALA A 233 -17.67 7.11 -38.80
CA ALA A 233 -17.27 7.12 -37.40
C ALA A 233 -18.01 6.01 -36.63
N VAL A 234 -17.27 5.14 -35.93
CA VAL A 234 -17.82 4.03 -35.15
C VAL A 234 -17.33 4.12 -33.72
N VAL A 235 -18.24 3.92 -32.76
CA VAL A 235 -17.93 3.79 -31.34
C VAL A 235 -18.33 2.40 -30.84
N ASP A 236 -17.60 1.87 -29.87
CA ASP A 236 -17.92 0.63 -29.18
C ASP A 236 -17.77 0.81 -27.66
N VAL A 237 -18.87 0.55 -26.95
CA VAL A 237 -19.00 0.71 -25.50
C VAL A 237 -19.73 -0.50 -24.92
N ASP A 238 -19.19 -1.06 -23.85
CA ASP A 238 -19.80 -2.19 -23.15
C ASP A 238 -21.13 -1.78 -22.48
N ARG A 239 -22.26 -2.22 -23.07
CA ARG A 239 -23.61 -1.98 -22.55
C ARG A 239 -23.85 -2.61 -21.18
N SER A 240 -23.16 -3.70 -20.84
CA SER A 240 -23.27 -4.33 -19.52
C SER A 240 -22.67 -3.44 -18.43
N LEU A 241 -21.54 -2.81 -18.74
CA LEU A 241 -20.87 -1.86 -17.86
C LEU A 241 -21.73 -0.60 -17.64
N LEU A 242 -22.29 -0.04 -18.72
CA LEU A 242 -23.18 1.11 -18.64
C LEU A 242 -24.42 0.85 -17.78
N ARG A 243 -25.08 -0.30 -17.98
CA ARG A 243 -26.23 -0.72 -17.15
C ARG A 243 -25.85 -0.90 -15.69
N ARG A 244 -24.66 -1.44 -15.42
CA ARG A 244 -24.16 -1.62 -14.04
C ARG A 244 -23.92 -0.27 -13.36
N GLY A 245 -23.27 0.69 -14.04
CA GLY A 245 -23.09 2.05 -13.53
C GLY A 245 -24.43 2.71 -13.20
N HIS A 246 -25.38 2.68 -14.13
CA HIS A 246 -26.71 3.24 -13.93
C HIS A 246 -27.46 2.60 -12.74
N ALA A 247 -27.40 1.26 -12.58
CA ALA A 247 -28.02 0.57 -11.45
C ALA A 247 -27.39 0.91 -10.09
N ARG A 248 -26.21 1.55 -10.08
CA ARG A 248 -25.45 1.94 -8.89
C ARG A 248 -25.32 3.46 -8.73
N ALA A 249 -26.13 4.24 -9.46
CA ALA A 249 -26.06 5.71 -9.47
C ALA A 249 -24.69 6.28 -9.88
N VAL A 250 -23.90 5.56 -10.69
CA VAL A 250 -22.61 6.01 -11.22
C VAL A 250 -22.79 6.50 -12.66
N ASN A 251 -22.43 7.77 -12.90
CA ASN A 251 -22.38 8.37 -14.22
C ASN A 251 -21.17 7.83 -14.97
N MET A 252 -21.44 7.08 -16.04
CA MET A 252 -20.43 6.51 -16.92
C MET A 252 -20.15 7.49 -18.06
N VAL A 253 -18.99 8.16 -18.04
CA VAL A 253 -18.64 9.21 -19.00
C VAL A 253 -17.56 8.72 -19.97
N PRO A 254 -17.91 8.46 -21.25
CA PRO A 254 -16.93 8.09 -22.27
C PRO A 254 -15.96 9.25 -22.60
N ILE A 255 -14.70 8.88 -22.86
CA ILE A 255 -13.63 9.82 -23.22
C ILE A 255 -13.35 9.76 -24.73
N ILE A 256 -13.35 10.92 -25.40
CA ILE A 256 -12.61 11.13 -26.65
C ILE A 256 -11.18 11.52 -26.27
N THR A 257 -10.24 10.61 -26.50
CA THR A 257 -8.80 10.77 -26.18
C THR A 257 -8.12 11.99 -26.83
N HIS A 258 -6.91 12.33 -26.37
CA HIS A 258 -6.16 13.50 -26.82
C HIS A 258 -6.07 13.58 -28.35
N LEU A 259 -6.40 14.75 -28.92
CA LEU A 259 -6.48 14.94 -30.37
C LEU A 259 -5.15 14.75 -31.11
N ASN A 260 -4.01 14.97 -30.44
CA ASN A 260 -2.72 14.62 -31.02
C ASN A 260 -2.55 13.10 -31.23
N GLY A 261 -3.45 12.27 -30.70
CA GLY A 261 -3.52 10.82 -30.89
C GLY A 261 -4.40 10.34 -32.05
N LEU A 262 -5.03 11.21 -32.85
CA LEU A 262 -5.91 10.82 -33.96
C LEU A 262 -5.25 9.90 -35.02
N GLY A 263 -3.91 9.92 -35.10
CA GLY A 263 -3.11 9.06 -35.97
C GLY A 263 -2.74 7.70 -35.38
N ARG A 264 -3.14 7.39 -34.14
CA ARG A 264 -2.79 6.13 -33.48
C ARG A 264 -3.42 4.92 -34.19
N PRO A 265 -2.71 3.78 -34.26
CA PRO A 265 -3.29 2.53 -34.75
C PRO A 265 -4.60 2.21 -34.02
N GLY A 266 -5.66 1.94 -34.76
CA GLY A 266 -7.00 1.66 -34.22
C GLY A 266 -8.02 2.80 -34.34
N ILE A 267 -7.59 4.08 -34.37
CA ILE A 267 -8.52 5.23 -34.52
C ILE A 267 -8.75 5.55 -36.01
N GLY A 268 -7.69 5.57 -36.83
CA GLY A 268 -7.81 5.76 -38.29
C GLY A 268 -8.05 7.19 -38.77
N GLY A 269 -8.09 8.20 -37.87
CA GLY A 269 -8.44 9.57 -38.22
C GLY A 269 -7.59 10.16 -39.36
N TYR A 270 -6.26 10.17 -39.21
CA TYR A 270 -5.36 10.68 -40.26
C TYR A 270 -5.15 9.74 -41.44
N ARG A 271 -5.55 8.46 -41.32
CA ARG A 271 -5.47 7.50 -42.43
C ARG A 271 -6.59 7.75 -43.42
N VAL A 272 -7.81 7.93 -42.91
CA VAL A 272 -9.02 8.15 -43.71
C VAL A 272 -9.16 9.61 -44.12
N TYR A 273 -8.75 10.55 -43.25
CA TYR A 273 -8.77 11.99 -43.52
C TYR A 273 -7.37 12.60 -43.35
N PRO A 274 -6.45 12.43 -44.32
CA PRO A 274 -5.09 12.96 -44.25
C PRO A 274 -5.01 14.48 -44.07
N GLU A 275 -6.00 15.21 -44.56
CA GLU A 275 -6.14 16.66 -44.43
C GLU A 275 -6.35 17.15 -42.99
N LEU A 276 -6.68 16.25 -42.06
CA LEU A 276 -6.75 16.55 -40.63
C LEU A 276 -5.38 16.54 -39.96
N ARG A 277 -4.35 16.00 -40.62
CA ARG A 277 -2.99 15.97 -40.06
C ARG A 277 -2.40 17.39 -40.07
N GLY A 278 -1.93 17.85 -38.91
CA GLY A 278 -1.28 19.16 -38.77
C GLY A 278 -0.07 19.30 -39.69
N LYS A 279 0.12 20.51 -40.22
CA LYS A 279 1.24 20.87 -41.11
C LYS A 279 2.39 21.45 -40.31
N GLY A 280 3.62 21.27 -40.80
CA GLY A 280 4.80 21.89 -40.22
C GLY A 280 5.56 21.02 -39.21
N LEU A 281 6.74 21.50 -38.80
CA LEU A 281 7.62 20.74 -37.89
C LEU A 281 7.10 20.75 -36.46
N SER A 282 6.43 21.82 -36.04
CA SER A 282 5.86 21.95 -34.69
C SER A 282 4.59 21.12 -34.48
N ALA A 283 4.03 20.53 -35.53
CA ALA A 283 2.86 19.67 -35.46
C ALA A 283 3.19 18.24 -35.01
N VAL A 284 4.46 17.79 -35.12
CA VAL A 284 4.82 16.37 -34.96
C VAL A 284 5.79 16.16 -33.79
N VAL A 285 5.57 15.12 -33.00
CA VAL A 285 6.55 14.66 -32.01
C VAL A 285 7.63 13.84 -32.72
N LYS A 286 8.88 14.34 -32.77
CA LYS A 286 10.00 13.64 -33.44
C LYS A 286 10.21 12.18 -33.00
N SER A 287 9.94 11.86 -31.73
CA SER A 287 10.12 10.52 -31.16
C SER A 287 8.88 9.62 -31.23
N ARG A 288 7.73 10.15 -31.70
CA ARG A 288 6.44 9.43 -31.77
C ARG A 288 5.67 9.85 -33.02
N ALA A 289 6.04 9.31 -34.17
CA ALA A 289 5.51 9.75 -35.48
C ALA A 289 3.97 9.65 -35.65
N ALA A 290 3.31 8.82 -34.82
CA ALA A 290 1.85 8.70 -34.78
C ALA A 290 1.16 9.80 -33.94
N GLU A 291 1.91 10.56 -33.14
CA GLU A 291 1.42 11.72 -32.39
C GLU A 291 1.67 13.01 -33.20
N CYS A 292 0.58 13.64 -33.63
CA CYS A 292 0.60 14.85 -34.44
C CYS A 292 -0.60 15.71 -34.08
N ALA A 293 -0.41 17.02 -33.88
CA ALA A 293 -1.51 17.96 -33.71
C ALA A 293 -2.48 17.88 -34.89
N PRO A 294 -3.79 18.03 -34.67
CA PRO A 294 -4.76 18.14 -35.75
C PRO A 294 -4.66 19.51 -36.44
N CYS A 295 -5.03 19.58 -37.71
CA CYS A 295 -5.41 20.83 -38.36
C CYS A 295 -6.77 21.29 -37.80
N ALA A 296 -6.77 21.94 -36.64
CA ALA A 296 -7.98 22.24 -35.87
C ALA A 296 -8.98 23.17 -36.56
N SER A 297 -8.51 24.01 -37.50
CA SER A 297 -9.40 24.88 -38.31
C SER A 297 -10.07 24.14 -39.48
N ASN A 298 -9.77 22.86 -39.72
CA ASN A 298 -10.41 22.11 -40.80
C ASN A 298 -11.83 21.68 -40.39
N PRO A 299 -12.90 22.07 -41.13
CA PRO A 299 -14.29 21.72 -40.79
C PRO A 299 -14.53 20.22 -40.66
N LYS A 300 -13.76 19.38 -41.38
CA LYS A 300 -13.90 17.93 -41.31
C LYS A 300 -13.60 17.37 -39.91
N LEU A 301 -12.78 18.06 -39.12
CA LEU A 301 -12.54 17.68 -37.73
C LEU A 301 -13.82 17.82 -36.91
N VAL A 302 -14.56 18.91 -37.10
CA VAL A 302 -15.82 19.18 -36.39
C VAL A 302 -16.87 18.12 -36.70
N GLU A 303 -17.01 17.74 -37.98
CA GLU A 303 -17.91 16.66 -38.40
C GLU A 303 -17.56 15.33 -37.73
N LEU A 304 -16.28 14.93 -37.78
CA LEU A 304 -15.82 13.67 -37.21
C LEU A 304 -16.06 13.60 -35.70
N LEU A 305 -15.74 14.68 -34.98
CA LEU A 305 -15.96 14.77 -33.54
C LEU A 305 -17.47 14.71 -33.20
N ALA A 306 -18.32 15.36 -34.01
CA ALA A 306 -19.77 15.32 -33.82
C ALA A 306 -20.31 13.90 -34.02
N ASP A 307 -19.81 13.17 -35.01
CA ASP A 307 -20.26 11.80 -35.29
C ASP A 307 -19.88 10.82 -34.17
N TRP A 308 -18.68 10.96 -33.58
CA TRP A 308 -18.34 10.18 -32.38
C TRP A 308 -19.23 10.55 -31.17
N MET A 309 -19.49 11.84 -30.94
CA MET A 309 -20.40 12.29 -29.88
C MET A 309 -21.81 11.71 -30.04
N ARG A 310 -22.36 11.75 -31.26
CA ARG A 310 -23.65 11.12 -31.61
C ARG A 310 -23.61 9.63 -31.36
N GLY A 311 -22.54 8.96 -31.81
CA GLY A 311 -22.32 7.54 -31.59
C GLY A 311 -22.44 7.18 -30.11
N PHE A 312 -21.75 7.90 -29.23
CA PHE A 312 -21.85 7.68 -27.78
C PHE A 312 -23.25 7.97 -27.25
N ALA A 313 -23.91 9.03 -27.71
CA ALA A 313 -25.25 9.40 -27.28
C ALA A 313 -26.34 8.36 -27.65
N THR A 314 -26.08 7.44 -28.60
CA THR A 314 -27.00 6.31 -28.88
C THR A 314 -27.05 5.25 -27.77
N TYR A 315 -26.09 5.25 -26.85
CA TYR A 315 -26.07 4.32 -25.73
C TYR A 315 -26.84 4.90 -24.55
N GLU A 316 -28.12 4.54 -24.36
CA GLU A 316 -28.85 4.76 -23.09
C GLU A 316 -28.06 4.06 -21.97
N PRO A 317 -27.35 4.73 -21.04
CA PRO A 317 -27.67 5.93 -20.26
C PRO A 317 -26.61 7.08 -20.36
N VAL A 318 -25.83 7.14 -21.43
CA VAL A 318 -24.77 8.15 -21.63
C VAL A 318 -25.40 9.52 -21.89
N THR A 319 -25.09 10.48 -21.03
CA THR A 319 -25.55 11.89 -21.17
C THR A 319 -24.41 12.88 -21.30
N ASP A 320 -23.17 12.44 -21.13
CA ASP A 320 -21.98 13.29 -21.06
C ASP A 320 -20.85 12.64 -21.83
N VAL A 321 -20.06 13.44 -22.55
CA VAL A 321 -18.80 13.01 -23.19
C VAL A 321 -17.67 13.90 -22.70
N CYS A 322 -16.52 13.31 -22.36
CA CYS A 322 -15.33 14.04 -21.97
C CYS A 322 -14.34 14.13 -23.14
N CYS A 323 -13.97 15.35 -23.53
CA CYS A 323 -13.24 15.65 -24.75
C CYS A 323 -11.83 16.16 -24.45
N TYR A 324 -10.81 15.40 -24.82
CA TYR A 324 -9.43 15.73 -24.46
C TYR A 324 -8.75 16.56 -25.54
N LEU A 325 -8.32 17.77 -25.19
CA LEU A 325 -7.40 18.54 -26.03
C LEU A 325 -6.09 17.77 -26.20
N SER A 326 -5.26 18.17 -27.16
CA SER A 326 -3.91 17.61 -27.33
C SER A 326 -3.12 17.64 -26.01
N GLU A 327 -2.36 16.57 -25.72
CA GLU A 327 -1.62 16.45 -24.45
C GLU A 327 -0.36 17.34 -24.40
N THR A 328 0.27 17.55 -25.55
CA THR A 328 1.55 18.25 -25.70
C THR A 328 1.39 19.54 -26.49
N SER A 329 2.30 20.50 -26.33
CA SER A 329 2.32 21.84 -26.96
C SER A 329 2.56 21.88 -28.49
N LEU A 330 2.12 20.84 -29.20
CA LEU A 330 2.17 20.76 -30.66
C LEU A 330 1.16 21.73 -31.28
N HIS A 331 1.45 22.23 -32.48
CA HIS A 331 0.53 23.09 -33.21
C HIS A 331 0.67 22.93 -34.73
N CYS A 332 -0.44 23.09 -35.44
CA CYS A 332 -0.48 23.11 -36.90
C CYS A 332 -0.01 24.47 -37.43
N GLU A 333 0.92 24.47 -38.39
CA GLU A 333 1.50 25.65 -39.02
C GLU A 333 0.82 26.01 -40.36
N CYS A 334 -0.36 25.46 -40.66
CA CYS A 334 -1.08 25.86 -41.88
C CYS A 334 -1.55 27.32 -41.79
N GLU A 335 -1.68 28.00 -42.93
CA GLU A 335 -2.04 29.43 -42.99
C GLU A 335 -3.33 29.75 -42.22
N THR A 336 -4.33 28.88 -42.27
CA THR A 336 -5.59 29.07 -41.54
C THR A 336 -5.41 28.95 -40.03
N CYS A 337 -4.76 27.89 -39.54
CA CYS A 337 -4.52 27.71 -38.09
C CYS A 337 -3.62 28.83 -37.54
N ALA A 338 -2.59 29.23 -38.29
CA ALA A 338 -1.67 30.29 -37.90
C ALA A 338 -2.35 31.68 -37.95
N GLY A 339 -3.16 31.94 -38.98
CA GLY A 339 -3.82 33.23 -39.21
C GLY A 339 -4.88 33.61 -38.17
N GLU A 340 -5.48 32.63 -37.48
CA GLU A 340 -6.48 32.86 -36.44
C GLU A 340 -5.91 33.51 -35.17
N GLY A 341 -4.59 33.38 -34.90
CA GLY A 341 -3.91 34.07 -33.80
C GLY A 341 -4.29 33.64 -32.36
N VAL A 342 -5.30 32.78 -32.18
CA VAL A 342 -5.76 32.30 -30.86
C VAL A 342 -4.97 31.11 -30.31
N GLY A 343 -4.25 30.38 -31.19
CA GLY A 343 -3.42 29.23 -30.84
C GLY A 343 -4.14 27.87 -30.92
N GLN A 344 -3.36 26.78 -31.00
CA GLN A 344 -3.85 25.43 -31.28
C GLN A 344 -4.95 24.95 -30.33
N PHE A 345 -4.74 25.07 -29.01
CA PHE A 345 -5.68 24.54 -28.02
C PHE A 345 -7.02 25.28 -28.02
N ALA A 346 -7.02 26.59 -28.31
CA ALA A 346 -8.25 27.36 -28.46
C ALA A 346 -9.03 26.90 -29.70
N LEU A 347 -8.34 26.66 -30.83
CA LEU A 347 -8.95 26.10 -32.04
C LEU A 347 -9.52 24.69 -31.81
N GLU A 348 -8.81 23.84 -31.07
CA GLU A 348 -9.30 22.51 -30.68
C GLU A 348 -10.55 22.58 -29.79
N ALA A 349 -10.57 23.47 -28.80
CA ALA A 349 -11.74 23.70 -27.97
C ALA A 349 -12.93 24.21 -28.79
N ARG A 350 -12.70 25.16 -29.70
CA ARG A 350 -13.70 25.65 -30.65
C ARG A 350 -14.26 24.50 -31.51
N ALA A 351 -13.40 23.61 -31.99
CA ALA A 351 -13.81 22.44 -32.77
C ALA A 351 -14.72 21.51 -31.95
N PHE A 352 -14.38 21.20 -30.69
CA PHE A 352 -15.22 20.41 -29.79
C PHE A 352 -16.56 21.10 -29.47
N VAL A 353 -16.56 22.40 -29.20
CA VAL A 353 -17.79 23.16 -28.94
C VAL A 353 -18.72 23.13 -30.16
N ASN A 354 -18.18 23.33 -31.36
CA ASN A 354 -18.97 23.26 -32.58
C ASN A 354 -19.47 21.84 -32.87
N ALA A 355 -18.66 20.82 -32.60
CA ALA A 355 -19.07 19.43 -32.73
C ALA A 355 -20.22 19.07 -31.78
N TRP A 356 -20.14 19.52 -30.53
CA TRP A 356 -21.21 19.35 -29.55
C TRP A 356 -22.49 20.07 -29.98
N ARG A 357 -22.40 21.31 -30.47
CA ARG A 357 -23.55 22.05 -31.03
C ARG A 357 -24.23 21.31 -32.19
N LEU A 358 -23.48 20.54 -32.98
CA LEU A 358 -24.05 19.68 -34.01
C LEU A 358 -24.74 18.45 -33.41
N ALA A 359 -24.10 17.78 -32.44
CA ALA A 359 -24.63 16.57 -31.82
C ALA A 359 -25.90 16.83 -30.99
N VAL A 360 -26.01 17.97 -30.28
CA VAL A 360 -27.19 18.29 -29.46
C VAL A 360 -28.46 18.56 -30.26
N LYS A 361 -28.35 18.85 -31.57
CA LYS A 361 -29.52 18.94 -32.45
C LYS A 361 -30.25 17.60 -32.52
N ASP A 362 -29.50 16.51 -32.51
CA ASP A 362 -30.02 15.14 -32.58
C ASP A 362 -30.23 14.55 -31.17
N PHE A 363 -29.41 14.97 -30.19
CA PHE A 363 -29.44 14.49 -28.81
C PHE A 363 -29.50 15.65 -27.80
N PRO A 364 -30.68 16.28 -27.56
CA PRO A 364 -30.80 17.50 -26.76
C PRO A 364 -30.36 17.38 -25.29
N LYS A 365 -30.23 16.16 -24.76
CA LYS A 365 -29.75 15.88 -23.39
C LYS A 365 -28.24 15.71 -23.29
N LEU A 366 -27.53 15.65 -24.42
CA LEU A 366 -26.09 15.44 -24.46
C LEU A 366 -25.36 16.68 -23.95
N ARG A 367 -24.55 16.48 -22.92
CA ARG A 367 -23.61 17.47 -22.39
C ARG A 367 -22.19 17.09 -22.81
N THR A 368 -21.28 18.06 -22.74
CA THR A 368 -19.86 17.79 -22.97
C THR A 368 -19.02 18.56 -21.97
N ARG A 369 -17.82 18.05 -21.73
CA ARG A 369 -16.79 18.70 -20.94
C ARG A 369 -15.45 18.61 -21.65
N ILE A 370 -14.67 19.68 -21.65
CA ILE A 370 -13.38 19.76 -22.34
C ILE A 370 -12.25 19.70 -21.32
N LEU A 371 -11.32 18.77 -21.50
CA LEU A 371 -10.15 18.60 -20.65
C LEU A 371 -9.02 19.53 -21.11
N LEU A 372 -8.70 20.51 -20.28
CA LEU A 372 -7.46 21.26 -20.31
C LEU A 372 -6.30 20.35 -19.91
N THR A 373 -5.16 20.51 -20.58
CA THR A 373 -4.01 19.62 -20.42
C THR A 373 -2.78 20.39 -19.97
N GLN A 374 -1.74 19.67 -19.56
CA GLN A 374 -0.42 20.25 -19.31
C GLN A 374 0.11 21.05 -20.52
N GLY A 375 -0.26 20.66 -21.75
CA GLY A 375 0.13 21.36 -22.96
C GLY A 375 -0.56 22.71 -23.13
N SER A 376 -1.83 22.82 -22.69
CA SER A 376 -2.63 24.04 -22.85
C SER A 376 -2.43 25.07 -21.74
N TYR A 377 -1.74 24.71 -20.64
CA TYR A 377 -1.61 25.51 -19.42
C TYR A 377 -1.32 27.00 -19.66
N SER A 378 -0.31 27.33 -20.48
CA SER A 378 0.10 28.71 -20.76
C SER A 378 -0.90 29.52 -21.61
N THR A 379 -1.93 28.88 -22.13
CA THR A 379 -2.94 29.47 -23.02
C THR A 379 -4.37 29.19 -22.57
N ASN A 380 -4.55 28.70 -21.33
CA ASN A 380 -5.87 28.31 -20.84
C ASN A 380 -6.84 29.50 -20.79
N ASP A 381 -6.38 30.74 -20.65
CA ASP A 381 -7.20 31.95 -20.78
C ASP A 381 -7.90 32.01 -22.16
N LYS A 382 -7.17 31.75 -23.23
CA LYS A 382 -7.69 31.71 -24.60
C LYS A 382 -8.60 30.50 -24.83
N VAL A 383 -8.25 29.35 -24.26
CA VAL A 383 -9.08 28.13 -24.36
C VAL A 383 -10.42 28.35 -23.67
N LEU A 384 -10.43 28.90 -22.45
CA LEU A 384 -11.64 29.16 -21.68
C LEU A 384 -12.56 30.17 -22.39
N ALA A 385 -12.00 31.14 -23.12
CA ALA A 385 -12.78 32.11 -23.90
C ALA A 385 -13.59 31.46 -25.04
N GLU A 386 -13.16 30.31 -25.56
CA GLU A 386 -13.89 29.57 -26.61
C GLU A 386 -15.01 28.69 -26.06
N ILE A 387 -15.03 28.46 -24.73
CA ILE A 387 -15.94 27.50 -24.08
C ILE A 387 -17.13 28.25 -23.48
N PRO A 388 -18.37 28.05 -23.99
CA PRO A 388 -19.55 28.72 -23.47
C PRO A 388 -20.01 28.12 -22.12
N PRO A 389 -20.88 28.79 -21.34
CA PRO A 389 -21.28 28.35 -20.01
C PRO A 389 -21.93 26.96 -19.93
N GLU A 390 -22.58 26.50 -21.00
CA GLU A 390 -23.25 25.20 -21.09
C GLU A 390 -22.27 24.03 -21.22
N VAL A 391 -21.02 24.30 -21.58
CA VAL A 391 -19.96 23.31 -21.73
C VAL A 391 -19.07 23.32 -20.49
N GLY A 392 -18.88 22.14 -19.90
CA GLY A 392 -18.02 21.96 -18.74
C GLY A 392 -16.54 22.08 -19.11
N VAL A 393 -15.73 22.51 -18.14
CA VAL A 393 -14.27 22.45 -18.23
C VAL A 393 -13.75 21.50 -17.17
N THR A 394 -12.83 20.62 -17.51
CA THR A 394 -12.05 19.86 -16.53
C THR A 394 -10.57 20.05 -16.82
N TYR A 395 -9.68 19.86 -15.84
CA TYR A 395 -8.24 20.04 -16.09
C TYR A 395 -7.37 18.99 -15.39
N TYR A 396 -6.25 18.69 -16.05
CA TYR A 396 -5.11 18.02 -15.43
C TYR A 396 -3.81 18.73 -15.82
N ASP A 397 -2.84 18.69 -14.91
CA ASP A 397 -1.48 19.14 -15.16
C ASP A 397 -0.53 18.23 -14.38
N GLY A 398 0.38 17.55 -15.08
CA GLY A 398 1.32 16.61 -14.48
C GLY A 398 2.26 17.21 -13.42
N ALA A 399 2.42 18.55 -13.40
CA ALA A 399 3.21 19.27 -12.40
C ALA A 399 2.35 19.89 -11.29
N ARG A 400 1.02 19.76 -11.32
CA ARG A 400 0.11 20.33 -10.32
C ARG A 400 -0.87 19.30 -9.78
N THR A 401 -1.72 18.75 -10.65
CA THR A 401 -2.75 17.79 -10.24
C THR A 401 -2.18 16.41 -9.98
N TYR A 402 -1.05 16.06 -10.61
CA TYR A 402 -0.25 14.88 -10.26
C TYR A 402 0.97 15.21 -9.40
N ASP A 403 0.82 16.22 -8.55
CA ASP A 403 1.76 16.57 -7.49
C ASP A 403 1.14 16.29 -6.11
N SER A 404 1.93 15.73 -5.20
CA SER A 404 1.53 15.51 -3.80
C SER A 404 1.95 16.67 -2.90
N SER A 405 2.48 17.74 -3.48
CA SER A 405 2.89 18.95 -2.78
C SER A 405 1.69 19.64 -2.09
N PRO A 406 1.83 20.25 -0.89
CA PRO A 406 0.78 21.01 -0.23
C PRO A 406 0.32 22.26 -0.99
N GLU A 407 1.07 22.71 -1.99
CA GLU A 407 0.72 23.82 -2.87
C GLU A 407 -0.68 23.63 -3.48
N PRO A 408 -1.48 24.71 -3.59
CA PRO A 408 -2.83 24.62 -4.17
C PRO A 408 -2.81 24.02 -5.58
N MET A 409 -3.72 23.08 -5.84
CA MET A 409 -3.87 22.49 -7.17
C MET A 409 -4.64 23.43 -8.10
N ILE A 410 -5.71 24.05 -7.60
CA ILE A 410 -6.52 25.00 -8.38
C ILE A 410 -5.80 26.35 -8.39
N TYR A 411 -5.25 26.72 -9.55
CA TYR A 411 -4.52 27.97 -9.72
C TYR A 411 -5.46 29.14 -10.05
N PRO A 412 -5.02 30.41 -9.87
CA PRO A 412 -5.93 31.57 -9.82
C PRO A 412 -6.93 31.69 -10.97
N LEU A 413 -6.50 31.48 -12.22
CA LEU A 413 -7.41 31.54 -13.39
C LEU A 413 -8.60 30.58 -13.28
N LEU A 414 -8.37 29.35 -12.79
CA LEU A 414 -9.44 28.35 -12.66
C LEU A 414 -10.28 28.57 -11.39
N GLU A 415 -9.68 29.14 -10.35
CA GLU A 415 -10.40 29.59 -9.17
C GLU A 415 -11.40 30.69 -9.53
N ASP A 416 -10.97 31.72 -10.28
CA ASP A 416 -11.86 32.78 -10.79
C ASP A 416 -12.95 32.22 -11.70
N PHE A 417 -12.62 31.24 -12.54
CA PHE A 417 -13.57 30.56 -13.42
C PHE A 417 -14.66 29.85 -12.61
N ALA A 418 -14.29 29.04 -11.61
CA ALA A 418 -15.25 28.35 -10.74
C ALA A 418 -16.04 29.32 -9.85
N ALA A 419 -15.42 30.41 -9.39
CA ALA A 419 -16.08 31.44 -8.57
C ALA A 419 -17.27 32.11 -9.29
N GLN A 420 -17.21 32.22 -10.63
CA GLN A 420 -18.29 32.71 -11.49
C GLN A 420 -19.46 31.71 -11.65
N GLY A 421 -19.41 30.56 -10.98
CA GLY A 421 -20.43 29.51 -11.08
C GLY A 421 -20.30 28.65 -12.34
N ARG A 422 -19.17 28.75 -13.06
CA ARG A 422 -18.88 27.87 -14.21
C ARG A 422 -18.57 26.46 -13.72
N TRP A 423 -18.96 25.45 -14.50
CA TRP A 423 -18.69 24.06 -14.19
C TRP A 423 -17.20 23.74 -14.37
N LEU A 424 -16.51 23.44 -13.27
CA LEU A 424 -15.10 23.05 -13.24
C LEU A 424 -14.91 21.65 -12.65
N GLY A 425 -14.21 20.79 -13.38
CA GLY A 425 -13.69 19.51 -12.92
C GLY A 425 -12.18 19.52 -12.72
N VAL A 426 -11.67 18.60 -11.91
CA VAL A 426 -10.23 18.42 -11.66
C VAL A 426 -9.86 16.95 -11.66
N TYR A 427 -8.69 16.64 -12.21
CA TYR A 427 -8.10 15.30 -12.21
C TYR A 427 -6.88 15.22 -11.27
N PRO A 428 -7.07 15.15 -9.95
CA PRO A 428 -5.98 15.04 -9.00
C PRO A 428 -5.51 13.59 -8.89
N GLN A 429 -4.25 13.37 -8.57
CA GLN A 429 -3.83 12.07 -8.05
C GLN A 429 -4.32 11.90 -6.60
N LEU A 430 -4.74 10.68 -6.26
CA LEU A 430 -5.04 10.29 -4.87
C LEU A 430 -3.97 9.32 -4.32
N THR A 431 -2.81 9.28 -4.99
CA THR A 431 -1.65 8.43 -4.70
C THR A 431 -0.39 9.30 -4.54
N PRO A 432 0.74 8.73 -4.06
CA PRO A 432 1.96 9.51 -3.87
C PRO A 432 2.48 10.25 -5.10
N SER A 433 2.29 9.69 -6.29
CA SER A 433 2.71 10.24 -7.58
C SER A 433 2.12 9.43 -8.73
N TRP A 434 1.89 10.05 -9.90
CA TRP A 434 1.52 9.36 -11.13
C TRP A 434 2.53 8.29 -11.59
N ARG A 435 3.80 8.40 -11.17
CA ARG A 435 4.86 7.45 -11.58
C ARG A 435 4.95 6.24 -10.65
N ILE A 436 4.64 6.43 -9.37
CA ILE A 436 5.02 5.54 -8.28
C ILE A 436 3.81 4.80 -7.74
N VAL A 437 4.02 3.55 -7.32
CA VAL A 437 3.07 2.83 -6.49
C VAL A 437 3.79 2.50 -5.18
N SER A 438 3.37 3.16 -4.10
CA SER A 438 3.96 3.07 -2.76
C SER A 438 2.82 3.31 -1.75
N PRO A 439 2.83 2.65 -0.58
CA PRO A 439 1.76 2.77 0.40
C PRO A 439 1.63 4.20 0.91
N TRP A 440 0.40 4.68 1.01
CA TRP A 440 0.07 5.96 1.61
C TRP A 440 -1.39 6.07 2.02
N SER A 441 -1.62 5.97 3.32
CA SER A 441 -2.85 6.33 4.01
C SER A 441 -2.69 7.76 4.52
N GLY A 442 -3.06 8.73 3.68
CA GLY A 442 -2.72 10.15 3.86
C GLY A 442 -3.93 11.03 4.13
N PRO A 443 -4.58 10.96 5.31
CA PRO A 443 -5.80 11.71 5.57
C PRO A 443 -5.58 13.23 5.48
N GLN A 444 -4.42 13.74 5.90
CA GLN A 444 -4.09 15.17 5.82
C GLN A 444 -4.08 15.68 4.38
N PHE A 445 -3.44 14.92 3.48
CA PHE A 445 -3.39 15.27 2.06
C PHE A 445 -4.78 15.27 1.45
N ILE A 446 -5.54 14.18 1.63
CA ILE A 446 -6.85 14.05 0.99
C ILE A 446 -7.83 15.09 1.52
N LYS A 447 -7.87 15.32 2.84
CA LYS A 447 -8.70 16.38 3.43
C LYS A 447 -8.32 17.74 2.88
N THR A 448 -7.03 18.09 2.85
CA THR A 448 -6.55 19.35 2.28
C THR A 448 -7.01 19.53 0.83
N ARG A 449 -6.92 18.49 0.00
CA ARG A 449 -7.37 18.56 -1.41
C ARG A 449 -8.88 18.69 -1.53
N MET A 450 -9.67 17.90 -0.80
CA MET A 450 -11.13 17.96 -0.88
C MET A 450 -11.66 19.30 -0.37
N THR A 451 -11.11 19.81 0.73
CA THR A 451 -11.45 21.14 1.25
C THR A 451 -11.07 22.24 0.25
N GLU A 452 -9.88 22.20 -0.35
CA GLU A 452 -9.51 23.15 -1.41
C GLU A 452 -10.54 23.14 -2.54
N PHE A 453 -10.92 21.95 -3.02
CA PHE A 453 -11.85 21.83 -4.14
C PHE A 453 -13.24 22.34 -3.80
N VAL A 454 -13.77 21.98 -2.62
CA VAL A 454 -15.09 22.44 -2.18
C VAL A 454 -15.10 23.95 -1.96
N ASP A 455 -14.12 24.50 -1.25
CA ASP A 455 -14.06 25.93 -0.94
C ASP A 455 -13.87 26.78 -2.20
N LYS A 456 -13.16 26.25 -3.21
CA LYS A 456 -13.00 26.88 -4.53
C LYS A 456 -14.11 26.52 -5.53
N LYS A 457 -15.22 25.94 -5.07
CA LYS A 457 -16.43 25.63 -5.87
C LYS A 457 -16.16 24.71 -7.07
N VAL A 458 -15.16 23.83 -6.97
CA VAL A 458 -14.94 22.78 -7.96
C VAL A 458 -16.14 21.82 -7.92
N THR A 459 -16.69 21.53 -9.10
CA THR A 459 -17.94 20.77 -9.24
C THR A 459 -17.71 19.26 -9.38
N SER A 460 -16.58 18.86 -9.96
CA SER A 460 -16.31 17.47 -10.31
C SER A 460 -14.89 17.01 -9.95
N LEU A 461 -14.79 15.89 -9.26
CA LEU A 461 -13.56 15.17 -8.97
C LEU A 461 -13.51 13.90 -9.80
N ALA A 462 -12.49 13.76 -10.65
CA ALA A 462 -12.09 12.48 -11.22
C ALA A 462 -10.68 12.16 -10.73
N GLY A 463 -10.58 11.44 -9.61
CA GLY A 463 -9.30 11.03 -9.04
C GLY A 463 -8.48 10.13 -9.98
N TYR A 464 -7.15 10.16 -9.85
CA TYR A 464 -6.25 9.23 -10.50
C TYR A 464 -5.59 8.33 -9.46
N VAL A 465 -5.83 7.01 -9.55
CA VAL A 465 -5.29 6.02 -8.61
C VAL A 465 -4.37 5.02 -9.31
N VAL A 466 -3.10 5.40 -9.43
CA VAL A 466 -2.06 4.55 -10.07
C VAL A 466 -1.84 3.27 -9.28
N GLY A 467 -1.82 2.14 -9.98
CA GLY A 467 -1.69 0.82 -9.34
C GLY A 467 -3.01 0.30 -8.76
N GLY A 468 -4.07 1.10 -8.75
CA GLY A 468 -5.44 0.66 -8.54
C GLY A 468 -6.08 1.00 -7.20
N SER A 469 -7.40 1.22 -7.25
CA SER A 469 -8.27 1.58 -6.11
C SER A 469 -8.07 0.69 -4.88
N ARG A 470 -7.87 -0.63 -5.06
CA ARG A 470 -7.67 -1.58 -3.95
C ARG A 470 -6.44 -1.31 -3.09
N LEU A 471 -5.38 -0.77 -3.67
CA LEU A 471 -4.17 -0.41 -2.92
C LEU A 471 -4.38 0.86 -2.10
N PHE A 472 -5.23 1.77 -2.58
CA PHE A 472 -5.43 3.09 -2.00
C PHE A 472 -6.86 3.29 -1.46
N ASP A 473 -7.46 2.21 -0.96
CA ASP A 473 -8.82 2.20 -0.39
C ASP A 473 -9.01 3.29 0.67
N PHE A 474 -8.01 3.51 1.53
CA PHE A 474 -8.01 4.58 2.53
C PHE A 474 -8.21 5.96 1.87
N ASN A 475 -7.37 6.31 0.89
CA ASN A 475 -7.41 7.62 0.22
C ASN A 475 -8.66 7.81 -0.63
N LEU A 476 -9.14 6.73 -1.27
CA LEU A 476 -10.39 6.77 -2.04
C LEU A 476 -11.60 7.00 -1.13
N THR A 477 -11.67 6.26 -0.02
CA THR A 477 -12.74 6.40 0.98
C THR A 477 -12.70 7.78 1.66
N ALA A 478 -11.50 8.30 1.92
CA ALA A 478 -11.28 9.66 2.41
C ALA A 478 -11.77 10.72 1.41
N SER A 479 -11.51 10.49 0.11
CA SER A 479 -11.99 11.39 -0.94
C SER A 479 -13.51 11.38 -1.00
N ALA A 480 -14.14 10.22 -0.82
CA ALA A 480 -15.59 10.11 -0.72
C ALA A 480 -16.17 10.84 0.51
N GLU A 481 -15.53 10.70 1.69
CA GLU A 481 -15.90 11.42 2.92
C GLU A 481 -15.91 12.94 2.69
N TRP A 482 -14.77 13.50 2.30
CA TRP A 482 -14.61 14.95 2.30
C TRP A 482 -15.07 15.63 1.01
N SER A 483 -15.27 14.91 -0.10
CA SER A 483 -16.02 15.48 -1.23
C SER A 483 -17.54 15.49 -1.00
N TRP A 484 -18.04 14.71 -0.03
CA TRP A 484 -19.43 14.76 0.42
C TRP A 484 -19.62 15.78 1.55
N ASN A 485 -18.75 15.76 2.56
CA ASN A 485 -18.81 16.64 3.72
C ASN A 485 -17.40 17.15 4.10
N ALA A 486 -16.90 18.16 3.39
CA ALA A 486 -15.52 18.64 3.50
C ALA A 486 -15.16 19.15 4.89
N HIS A 487 -16.15 19.73 5.58
CA HIS A 487 -16.00 20.35 6.91
C HIS A 487 -16.68 19.51 8.01
N GLY A 488 -16.92 18.22 7.74
CA GLY A 488 -17.50 17.26 8.68
C GLY A 488 -16.45 16.72 9.66
N ARG A 489 -16.06 15.45 9.48
CA ARG A 489 -15.07 14.80 10.35
C ARG A 489 -13.68 15.39 10.17
N ASP A 490 -12.92 15.39 11.25
CA ASP A 490 -11.46 15.51 11.17
C ASP A 490 -10.79 14.21 10.69
N GLU A 491 -9.47 14.27 10.52
CA GLU A 491 -8.63 13.17 10.05
C GLU A 491 -8.70 11.93 10.97
N ALA A 492 -8.76 12.14 12.29
CA ALA A 492 -8.79 11.07 13.28
C ALA A 492 -10.18 10.43 13.37
N GLU A 493 -11.23 11.24 13.32
CA GLU A 493 -12.61 10.79 13.28
C GLU A 493 -12.90 9.99 12.01
N PHE A 494 -12.44 10.46 10.86
CA PHE A 494 -12.52 9.70 9.60
C PHE A 494 -11.78 8.37 9.70
N ALA A 495 -10.51 8.39 10.16
CA ALA A 495 -9.72 7.17 10.26
C ALA A 495 -10.34 6.15 11.24
N THR A 496 -10.99 6.62 12.31
CA THR A 496 -11.78 5.79 13.22
C THR A 496 -12.97 5.14 12.51
N ALA A 497 -13.73 5.91 11.72
CA ALA A 497 -14.86 5.40 10.95
C ALA A 497 -14.41 4.39 9.89
N TRP A 498 -13.33 4.69 9.15
CA TRP A 498 -12.75 3.77 8.16
C TRP A 498 -12.30 2.45 8.79
N ALA A 499 -11.62 2.50 9.94
CA ALA A 499 -11.21 1.29 10.66
C ALA A 499 -12.41 0.49 11.19
N THR A 500 -13.44 1.19 11.69
CA THR A 500 -14.71 0.57 12.14
C THR A 500 -15.40 -0.18 11.00
N ARG A 501 -15.49 0.45 9.82
CA ARG A 501 -16.02 -0.13 8.58
C ARG A 501 -15.27 -1.39 8.11
N ARG A 502 -14.00 -1.53 8.48
CA ARG A 502 -13.17 -2.71 8.21
C ARG A 502 -13.30 -3.79 9.28
N GLY A 503 -14.23 -3.64 10.23
CA GLY A 503 -14.53 -4.62 11.26
C GLY A 503 -13.57 -4.57 12.46
N MET A 504 -12.77 -3.51 12.61
CA MET A 504 -11.92 -3.35 13.78
C MET A 504 -12.76 -3.09 15.04
N THR A 505 -12.29 -3.59 16.19
CA THR A 505 -12.90 -3.26 17.49
C THR A 505 -12.75 -1.76 17.77
N PRO A 506 -13.58 -1.16 18.63
CA PRO A 506 -13.47 0.27 18.97
C PRO A 506 -12.07 0.67 19.48
N ALA A 507 -11.42 -0.21 20.24
CA ALA A 507 -10.05 0.00 20.72
C ALA A 507 -9.03 0.00 19.57
N HIS A 508 -9.12 -0.94 18.63
CA HIS A 508 -8.24 -0.98 17.46
C HIS A 508 -8.53 0.16 16.48
N ALA A 509 -9.78 0.59 16.33
CA ALA A 509 -10.14 1.73 15.50
C ALA A 509 -9.53 3.04 16.02
N ALA A 510 -9.52 3.25 17.33
CA ALA A 510 -8.82 4.39 17.94
C ALA A 510 -7.30 4.35 17.69
N LEU A 511 -6.67 3.17 17.84
CA LEU A 511 -5.24 3.01 17.51
C LEU A 511 -4.95 3.24 16.02
N ALA A 512 -5.88 2.85 15.14
CA ALA A 512 -5.77 3.07 13.70
C ALA A 512 -5.86 4.55 13.34
N ALA A 513 -6.68 5.33 14.06
CA ALA A 513 -6.73 6.78 13.90
C ALA A 513 -5.41 7.45 14.30
N ASP A 514 -4.87 7.11 15.48
CA ASP A 514 -3.56 7.60 15.92
C ASP A 514 -2.45 7.24 14.92
N TRP A 515 -2.50 6.02 14.38
CA TRP A 515 -1.59 5.55 13.34
C TRP A 515 -1.67 6.39 12.08
N ALA A 516 -2.88 6.59 11.54
CA ALA A 516 -3.10 7.30 10.28
C ALA A 516 -2.66 8.77 10.38
N VAL A 517 -2.98 9.44 11.49
CA VAL A 517 -2.58 10.83 11.71
C VAL A 517 -1.06 10.96 11.83
N LYS A 518 -0.39 10.09 12.60
CA LYS A 518 1.07 10.15 12.76
C LYS A 518 1.82 9.82 11.48
N LEU A 519 1.43 8.73 10.81
CA LEU A 519 2.13 8.24 9.63
C LEU A 519 1.81 9.08 8.39
N GLY A 520 0.55 9.50 8.24
CA GLY A 520 0.07 10.26 7.09
C GLY A 520 0.83 11.57 6.89
N GLN A 521 1.06 12.33 7.96
CA GLN A 521 1.83 13.58 7.90
C GLN A 521 3.29 13.32 7.54
N ALA A 522 3.94 12.36 8.22
CA ALA A 522 5.34 12.02 7.94
C ALA A 522 5.52 11.50 6.50
N ALA A 523 4.57 10.73 5.97
CA ALA A 523 4.58 10.28 4.59
C ALA A 523 4.35 11.43 3.60
N TRP A 524 3.47 12.39 3.94
CA TRP A 524 3.19 13.54 3.10
C TRP A 524 4.41 14.43 2.89
N ASP A 525 5.22 14.68 3.93
CA ASP A 525 6.47 15.46 3.82
C ASP A 525 7.42 14.85 2.77
N ILE A 526 7.53 13.52 2.72
CA ILE A 526 8.38 12.78 1.77
C ILE A 526 7.80 12.77 0.36
N TYR A 527 6.49 12.47 0.24
CA TYR A 527 5.85 12.34 -1.06
C TYR A 527 5.62 13.69 -1.72
N GLY A 528 5.27 14.73 -0.95
CA GLY A 528 5.21 16.11 -1.41
C GLY A 528 6.58 16.61 -1.88
N ALA A 529 7.68 16.22 -1.21
CA ALA A 529 9.04 16.54 -1.65
C ALA A 529 9.49 15.70 -2.87
N ARG A 530 8.64 14.77 -3.34
CA ARG A 530 8.89 13.87 -4.48
C ARG A 530 10.17 13.05 -4.31
N LEU A 531 10.48 12.63 -3.08
CA LEU A 531 11.68 11.82 -2.77
C LEU A 531 11.79 10.62 -3.70
N VAL A 532 10.74 9.78 -3.72
CA VAL A 532 10.74 8.54 -4.49
C VAL A 532 10.85 8.84 -5.98
N GLU A 533 10.15 9.86 -6.48
CA GLU A 533 10.04 10.13 -7.91
C GLU A 533 11.30 10.77 -8.48
N ARG A 534 11.85 11.74 -7.76
CA ARG A 534 12.98 12.56 -8.21
C ARG A 534 14.33 11.99 -7.82
N TYR A 535 14.42 11.16 -6.77
CA TYR A 535 15.71 10.65 -6.29
C TYR A 535 15.84 9.15 -6.44
N LEU A 536 14.80 8.36 -6.08
CA LEU A 536 14.90 6.91 -6.22
C LEU A 536 14.73 6.44 -7.67
N PHE A 537 13.75 7.00 -8.39
CA PHE A 537 13.55 6.71 -9.83
C PHE A 537 14.58 7.39 -10.74
N ARG A 538 15.37 8.35 -10.23
CA ARG A 538 16.42 9.05 -10.96
C ARG A 538 17.72 9.04 -10.15
N PRO A 539 18.35 7.86 -10.00
CA PRO A 539 19.50 7.68 -9.10
C PRO A 539 20.71 8.56 -9.43
N ALA A 540 20.81 9.06 -10.66
CA ALA A 540 21.84 10.03 -11.06
C ALA A 540 21.86 11.29 -10.18
N ASN A 541 20.71 11.74 -9.67
CA ASN A 541 20.64 12.87 -8.75
C ASN A 541 21.35 12.56 -7.43
N LEU A 542 21.21 11.33 -6.91
CA LEU A 542 21.91 10.89 -5.70
C LEU A 542 23.41 10.74 -5.96
N THR A 543 23.80 10.12 -7.09
CA THR A 543 25.21 10.00 -7.47
C THR A 543 25.89 11.36 -7.57
N GLY A 544 25.22 12.37 -8.13
CA GLY A 544 25.72 13.75 -8.19
C GLY A 544 25.98 14.33 -6.80
N MET A 545 25.01 14.22 -5.88
CA MET A 545 25.14 14.71 -4.50
C MET A 545 26.29 14.03 -3.74
N ILE A 546 26.37 12.70 -3.82
CA ILE A 546 27.43 11.91 -3.17
C ILE A 546 28.80 12.25 -3.77
N SER A 547 28.88 12.43 -5.09
CA SER A 547 30.13 12.77 -5.76
C SER A 547 30.66 14.13 -5.32
N ALA A 548 29.77 15.10 -5.12
CA ALA A 548 30.05 16.46 -4.66
C ALA A 548 30.20 16.59 -3.14
N GLY A 549 29.90 15.54 -2.35
CA GLY A 549 29.89 15.63 -0.88
C GLY A 549 28.91 16.67 -0.34
N THR A 550 27.83 16.96 -1.06
CA THR A 550 26.88 18.00 -0.68
C THR A 550 25.70 17.38 0.05
N PRO A 551 25.50 17.64 1.36
CA PRO A 551 24.37 17.11 2.11
C PRO A 551 23.04 17.67 1.59
N PRO A 552 21.93 16.92 1.73
CA PRO A 552 20.60 17.46 1.45
C PRO A 552 20.32 18.70 2.31
N ASN A 553 19.87 19.78 1.69
CA ASN A 553 19.49 21.00 2.39
C ASN A 553 18.10 20.86 2.98
N TYR A 554 17.96 21.11 4.29
CA TYR A 554 16.65 21.22 4.92
C TYR A 554 15.83 22.36 4.30
N GLY A 555 14.53 22.14 4.12
CA GLY A 555 13.65 23.09 3.44
C GLY A 555 13.78 23.12 1.90
N ALA A 556 14.61 22.26 1.30
CA ALA A 556 14.78 22.17 -0.15
C ALA A 556 14.97 20.72 -0.65
N GLY A 557 14.86 20.53 -1.97
CA GLY A 557 15.12 19.24 -2.60
C GLY A 557 14.31 18.09 -2.00
N MET A 558 14.98 16.99 -1.61
CA MET A 558 14.33 15.83 -0.98
C MET A 558 13.81 16.10 0.44
N LEU A 559 14.25 17.20 1.07
CA LEU A 559 13.85 17.64 2.41
C LEU A 559 13.00 18.91 2.36
N LYS A 560 12.32 19.18 1.24
CA LYS A 560 11.57 20.44 1.02
C LYS A 560 10.62 20.80 2.18
N TYR A 561 9.93 19.81 2.74
CA TYR A 561 8.98 20.00 3.84
C TYR A 561 9.54 19.57 5.20
N ILE A 562 10.85 19.38 5.29
CA ILE A 562 11.56 19.04 6.53
C ILE A 562 12.54 20.19 6.79
N PRO A 563 12.19 21.17 7.64
CA PRO A 563 12.90 22.44 7.76
C PRO A 563 14.20 22.34 8.57
N ASN A 564 14.40 21.28 9.35
CA ASN A 564 15.60 21.06 10.16
C ASN A 564 15.75 19.59 10.57
N ALA A 565 16.88 19.28 11.23
CA ALA A 565 17.20 17.94 11.71
C ALA A 565 16.24 17.45 12.81
N GLU A 566 15.74 18.35 13.66
CA GLU A 566 14.79 18.00 14.71
C GLU A 566 13.48 17.49 14.11
N HIS A 567 12.98 18.12 13.05
CA HIS A 567 11.79 17.67 12.31
C HIS A 567 12.02 16.29 11.66
N LEU A 568 13.21 16.05 11.10
CA LEU A 568 13.57 14.75 10.54
C LEU A 568 13.52 13.64 11.61
N GLU A 569 14.13 13.87 12.78
CA GLU A 569 14.10 12.91 13.89
C GLU A 569 12.70 12.77 14.52
N GLY A 570 11.93 13.86 14.56
CA GLY A 570 10.50 13.85 14.92
C GLY A 570 9.68 12.95 14.02
N ASN A 571 9.86 13.06 12.69
CA ASN A 571 9.19 12.19 11.72
C ASN A 571 9.66 10.74 11.83
N LEU A 572 10.94 10.47 12.06
CA LEU A 572 11.45 9.12 12.37
C LEU A 572 10.81 8.55 13.64
N SER A 573 10.65 9.35 14.69
CA SER A 573 9.97 8.97 15.92
C SER A 573 8.49 8.65 15.66
N ASN A 574 7.79 9.49 14.90
CA ASN A 574 6.41 9.25 14.49
C ASN A 574 6.27 7.96 13.69
N CYS A 575 7.18 7.67 12.74
CA CYS A 575 7.18 6.42 11.98
C CYS A 575 7.39 5.19 12.88
N ARG A 576 8.28 5.26 13.88
CA ARG A 576 8.49 4.17 14.86
C ARG A 576 7.27 3.96 15.75
N GLN A 577 6.61 5.03 16.18
CA GLN A 577 5.36 4.97 16.96
C GLN A 577 4.23 4.38 16.12
N ALA A 578 4.06 4.82 14.87
CA ALA A 578 3.09 4.27 13.94
C ALA A 578 3.32 2.77 13.71
N LEU A 579 4.57 2.35 13.52
CA LEU A 579 4.91 0.93 13.43
C LEU A 579 4.49 0.15 14.69
N ALA A 580 4.72 0.70 15.89
CA ALA A 580 4.28 0.08 17.14
C ALA A 580 2.75 -0.02 17.26
N LEU A 581 2.02 0.99 16.78
CA LEU A 581 0.56 0.96 16.72
C LEU A 581 0.08 -0.12 15.75
N ALA A 582 0.64 -0.18 14.54
CA ALA A 582 0.30 -1.18 13.54
C ALA A 582 0.57 -2.62 14.02
N GLU A 583 1.67 -2.84 14.75
CA GLU A 583 1.97 -4.13 15.40
C GLU A 583 0.91 -4.52 16.43
N ARG A 584 0.44 -3.58 17.26
CA ARG A 584 -0.62 -3.81 18.25
C ARG A 584 -1.97 -4.12 17.60
N ILE A 585 -2.27 -3.45 16.49
CA ILE A 585 -3.51 -3.66 15.71
C ILE A 585 -3.48 -5.02 15.01
N GLY A 586 -2.29 -5.46 14.56
CA GLY A 586 -2.09 -6.77 13.91
C GLY A 586 -2.50 -6.82 12.44
N HIS A 587 -2.78 -5.67 11.80
CA HIS A 587 -3.16 -5.59 10.39
C HIS A 587 -1.93 -5.54 9.47
N ALA A 588 -1.85 -6.49 8.54
CA ALA A 588 -0.66 -6.69 7.70
C ALA A 588 -0.35 -5.51 6.76
N ASP A 589 -1.38 -4.88 6.20
CA ASP A 589 -1.27 -3.71 5.32
C ASP A 589 -0.72 -2.49 6.08
N MET A 590 -1.25 -2.20 7.27
CA MET A 590 -0.76 -1.11 8.13
C MET A 590 0.69 -1.34 8.59
N LEU A 591 1.03 -2.59 8.91
CA LEU A 591 2.39 -2.98 9.29
C LEU A 591 3.37 -2.77 8.14
N ALA A 592 3.00 -3.21 6.94
CA ALA A 592 3.82 -3.08 5.74
C ALA A 592 4.00 -1.61 5.34
N GLU A 593 2.93 -0.82 5.36
CA GLU A 593 2.99 0.62 5.11
C GLU A 593 3.92 1.33 6.11
N SER A 594 3.76 1.07 7.41
CA SER A 594 4.60 1.67 8.45
C SER A 594 6.08 1.35 8.26
N LYS A 595 6.41 0.12 7.88
CA LYS A 595 7.79 -0.31 7.55
C LYS A 595 8.32 0.40 6.31
N ALA A 596 7.50 0.56 5.26
CA ALA A 596 7.90 1.23 4.03
C ALA A 596 8.24 2.70 4.27
N ILE A 597 7.39 3.45 4.98
CA ILE A 597 7.63 4.87 5.28
C ILE A 597 8.82 5.05 6.22
N LEU A 598 8.93 4.23 7.28
CA LEU A 598 10.08 4.27 8.19
C LEU A 598 11.40 4.05 7.45
N THR A 599 11.44 3.10 6.53
CA THR A 599 12.65 2.78 5.76
C THR A 599 12.99 3.87 4.75
N TYR A 600 12.03 4.61 4.19
CA TYR A 600 12.34 5.80 3.39
C TYR A 600 13.04 6.88 4.21
N TYR A 601 12.58 7.15 5.44
CA TYR A 601 13.27 8.07 6.35
C TYR A 601 14.68 7.60 6.71
N GLN A 602 14.87 6.29 6.92
CA GLN A 602 16.20 5.72 7.15
C GLN A 602 17.11 5.90 5.94
N ILE A 603 16.61 5.66 4.71
CA ILE A 603 17.36 5.90 3.47
C ILE A 603 17.81 7.36 3.38
N VAL A 604 16.91 8.32 3.61
CA VAL A 604 17.21 9.76 3.58
C VAL A 604 18.27 10.13 4.63
N ARG A 605 18.12 9.64 5.87
CA ARG A 605 19.07 9.89 6.94
C ARG A 605 20.47 9.38 6.61
N GLU A 606 20.58 8.15 6.10
CA GLU A 606 21.90 7.59 5.76
C GLU A 606 22.53 8.31 4.56
N ILE A 607 21.76 8.71 3.55
CA ILE A 607 22.26 9.56 2.44
C ILE A 607 22.81 10.88 2.99
N ALA A 608 22.08 11.54 3.89
CA ALA A 608 22.52 12.78 4.50
C ALA A 608 23.83 12.59 5.29
N SER A 609 23.92 11.55 6.12
CA SER A 609 25.15 11.28 6.88
C SER A 609 26.35 10.97 5.98
N ILE A 610 26.15 10.20 4.90
CA ILE A 610 27.21 9.92 3.91
C ILE A 610 27.70 11.23 3.29
N CYS A 611 26.78 12.07 2.78
CA CYS A 611 27.16 13.33 2.17
C CYS A 611 27.87 14.27 3.15
N THR A 612 27.41 14.39 4.40
CA THR A 612 28.05 15.23 5.41
C THR A 612 29.50 14.80 5.67
N LEU A 613 29.75 13.51 5.85
CA LEU A 613 31.12 13.00 6.05
C LEU A 613 32.02 13.34 4.86
N LEU A 614 31.53 13.13 3.64
CA LEU A 614 32.28 13.45 2.43
C LEU A 614 32.55 14.96 2.29
N GLY A 615 31.57 15.81 2.61
CA GLY A 615 31.69 17.27 2.56
C GLY A 615 32.68 17.84 3.58
N GLU A 616 32.84 17.18 4.73
CA GLU A 616 33.84 17.51 5.75
C GLU A 616 35.27 17.04 5.38
N GLY A 617 35.46 16.43 4.20
CA GLY A 617 36.74 15.86 3.77
C GLY A 617 37.07 14.52 4.43
N LYS A 618 36.16 13.93 5.23
CA LYS A 618 36.33 12.64 5.91
C LYS A 618 36.11 11.49 4.92
N SER A 619 37.16 11.09 4.23
CA SER A 619 37.15 9.94 3.31
C SER A 619 38.53 9.35 3.00
N THR A 620 39.55 9.77 3.73
CA THR A 620 40.96 9.46 3.42
C THR A 620 41.60 8.54 4.45
N THR A 621 41.07 8.49 5.68
CA THR A 621 41.58 7.61 6.74
C THR A 621 40.84 6.28 6.79
N LYS A 622 41.50 5.23 7.30
CA LYS A 622 40.88 3.92 7.53
C LYS A 622 39.67 3.99 8.47
N ALA A 623 39.69 4.90 9.44
CA ALA A 623 38.58 5.13 10.36
C ALA A 623 37.36 5.72 9.62
N ASP A 624 37.58 6.74 8.79
CA ASP A 624 36.51 7.36 8.00
C ASP A 624 35.90 6.37 7.00
N VAL A 625 36.73 5.54 6.35
CA VAL A 625 36.27 4.50 5.41
C VAL A 625 35.41 3.45 6.12
N ASN A 626 35.75 3.06 7.36
CA ASN A 626 34.91 2.15 8.15
C ASN A 626 33.57 2.79 8.53
N VAL A 627 33.56 4.06 8.95
CA VAL A 627 32.33 4.78 9.26
C VAL A 627 31.44 4.90 8.01
N LEU A 628 32.04 5.26 6.87
CA LEU A 628 31.37 5.36 5.58
C LEU A 628 30.78 4.00 5.13
N GLN A 629 31.52 2.91 5.32
CA GLN A 629 31.02 1.56 5.07
C GLN A 629 29.82 1.23 5.96
N HIS A 630 29.89 1.59 7.24
CA HIS A 630 28.79 1.35 8.17
C HIS A 630 27.51 2.12 7.78
N HIS A 631 27.65 3.37 7.33
CA HIS A 631 26.51 4.11 6.74
C HIS A 631 25.96 3.44 5.48
N MET A 632 26.83 2.95 4.59
CA MET A 632 26.43 2.19 3.42
C MET A 632 25.69 0.90 3.79
N ASN A 633 26.11 0.20 4.84
CA ASN A 633 25.44 -1.00 5.36
C ASN A 633 24.02 -0.69 5.85
N ARG A 634 23.85 0.42 6.60
CA ARG A 634 22.52 0.85 7.06
C ARG A 634 21.63 1.28 5.91
N LEU A 635 22.17 1.98 4.91
CA LEU A 635 21.45 2.35 3.69
C LEU A 635 20.98 1.12 2.92
N ALA A 636 21.86 0.12 2.75
CA ALA A 636 21.56 -1.14 2.09
C ALA A 636 20.47 -1.93 2.84
N LEU A 637 20.58 -2.03 4.16
CA LEU A 637 19.58 -2.68 4.99
C LEU A 637 18.21 -1.98 4.87
N ALA A 638 18.18 -0.65 4.94
CA ALA A 638 16.95 0.13 4.80
C ALA A 638 16.32 -0.07 3.41
N GLY A 639 17.11 -0.07 2.33
CA GLY A 639 16.62 -0.34 0.98
C GLY A 639 16.00 -1.72 0.80
N LEU A 640 16.64 -2.77 1.33
CA LEU A 640 16.13 -4.14 1.27
C LEU A 640 14.89 -4.34 2.14
N LEU A 641 14.85 -3.73 3.33
CA LEU A 641 13.66 -3.73 4.19
C LEU A 641 12.49 -2.99 3.52
N ASN A 642 12.75 -1.87 2.83
CA ASN A 642 11.76 -1.12 2.08
C ASN A 642 11.15 -1.98 0.95
N VAL A 643 11.97 -2.62 0.12
CA VAL A 643 11.48 -3.49 -0.96
C VAL A 643 10.62 -4.63 -0.43
N ARG A 644 10.98 -5.21 0.72
CA ARG A 644 10.15 -6.23 1.39
C ARG A 644 8.83 -5.64 1.87
N ALA A 645 8.85 -4.47 2.51
CA ALA A 645 7.65 -3.79 2.97
C ALA A 645 6.69 -3.49 1.80
N LEU A 646 7.21 -3.00 0.66
CA LEU A 646 6.43 -2.78 -0.56
C LEU A 646 5.82 -4.07 -1.12
N ARG A 647 6.55 -5.19 -1.07
CA ARG A 647 6.04 -6.52 -1.47
C ARG A 647 4.97 -7.02 -0.50
N ASP A 648 5.21 -6.87 0.80
CA ASP A 648 4.30 -7.35 1.84
C ASP A 648 2.99 -6.52 1.88
N TRP A 649 3.03 -5.26 1.43
CA TRP A 649 1.83 -4.42 1.29
C TRP A 649 0.91 -4.87 0.13
N GLU A 650 1.45 -5.42 -0.95
CA GLU A 650 0.68 -5.96 -2.08
C GLU A 650 0.01 -7.31 -1.77
N ARG A 651 0.56 -8.10 -0.83
CA ARG A 651 0.05 -9.46 -0.55
C ARG A 651 -1.38 -9.48 -0.01
N PRO A 652 -1.76 -8.67 0.99
CA PRO A 652 -3.14 -8.60 1.49
C PRO A 652 -4.14 -8.16 0.42
N THR A 653 -3.71 -7.37 -0.57
CA THR A 653 -4.58 -6.75 -1.58
C THR A 653 -4.67 -7.56 -2.88
N GLY A 654 -3.72 -8.46 -3.15
CA GLY A 654 -3.63 -9.25 -4.40
C GLY A 654 -4.55 -10.49 -4.49
N GLY A 655 -4.91 -11.12 -3.36
CA GLY A 655 -5.84 -12.27 -3.31
C GLY A 655 -5.69 -13.34 -4.42
N LEU A 656 -6.80 -13.97 -4.81
CA LEU A 656 -6.90 -14.96 -5.91
C LEU A 656 -6.75 -14.34 -7.33
N ARG A 657 -6.48 -13.04 -7.44
CA ARG A 657 -6.65 -12.26 -8.69
C ARG A 657 -5.35 -11.65 -9.25
N GLY A 658 -4.20 -11.97 -8.66
CA GLY A 658 -2.88 -11.52 -9.10
C GLY A 658 -2.38 -10.24 -8.39
N PRO A 659 -1.15 -9.80 -8.67
CA PRO A 659 -0.55 -8.63 -8.01
C PRO A 659 -1.34 -7.35 -8.27
N ALA A 660 -1.85 -6.71 -7.22
CA ALA A 660 -2.69 -5.51 -7.32
C ALA A 660 -1.94 -4.32 -7.92
N GLY A 661 -0.66 -4.11 -7.57
CA GLY A 661 0.14 -2.97 -8.02
C GLY A 661 0.80 -3.13 -9.39
N GLY A 662 0.76 -4.35 -9.93
CA GLY A 662 1.25 -4.68 -11.27
C GLY A 662 2.69 -4.24 -11.55
N ARG A 663 2.96 -3.88 -12.82
CA ARG A 663 4.30 -3.44 -13.27
C ARG A 663 4.81 -2.20 -12.54
N ARG A 664 3.94 -1.25 -12.19
CA ARG A 664 4.34 0.03 -11.57
C ARG A 664 4.87 -0.14 -10.15
N LEU A 665 4.29 -1.06 -9.36
CA LEU A 665 4.85 -1.40 -8.05
C LEU A 665 6.18 -2.15 -8.17
N ALA A 666 6.33 -3.04 -9.16
CA ALA A 666 7.62 -3.68 -9.44
C ALA A 666 8.70 -2.65 -9.81
N GLU A 667 8.36 -1.65 -10.64
CA GLU A 667 9.26 -0.52 -10.94
C GLU A 667 9.61 0.29 -9.70
N SER A 668 8.67 0.50 -8.78
CA SER A 668 8.91 1.23 -7.51
C SER A 668 9.89 0.48 -6.60
N ARG A 669 9.73 -0.85 -6.48
CA ARG A 669 10.70 -1.71 -5.76
C ARG A 669 12.09 -1.67 -6.39
N LYS A 670 12.16 -1.73 -7.73
CA LYS A 670 13.41 -1.65 -8.47
C LYS A 670 14.11 -0.30 -8.24
N ALA A 671 13.37 0.80 -8.31
CA ALA A 671 13.90 2.14 -8.13
C ALA A 671 14.58 2.33 -6.76
N THR A 672 14.00 1.80 -5.68
CA THR A 672 14.63 1.85 -4.34
C THR A 672 16.02 1.20 -4.35
N LEU A 673 16.17 0.03 -4.98
CA LEU A 673 17.47 -0.67 -4.99
C LEU A 673 18.44 -0.10 -6.00
N ASP A 674 17.97 0.37 -7.15
CA ASP A 674 18.81 1.09 -8.10
C ASP A 674 19.45 2.32 -7.44
N ALA A 675 18.69 3.04 -6.60
CA ALA A 675 19.19 4.17 -5.82
C ALA A 675 20.27 3.77 -4.82
N VAL A 676 20.06 2.70 -4.04
CA VAL A 676 21.07 2.18 -3.11
C VAL A 676 22.33 1.74 -3.85
N ASN A 677 22.18 1.00 -4.96
CA ASN A 677 23.29 0.55 -5.79
C ASN A 677 24.06 1.72 -6.40
N ALA A 678 23.37 2.79 -6.79
CA ALA A 678 24.00 3.99 -7.34
C ALA A 678 24.83 4.74 -6.30
N VAL A 679 24.37 4.80 -5.03
CA VAL A 679 25.17 5.33 -3.92
C VAL A 679 26.39 4.44 -3.68
N ALA A 680 26.21 3.11 -3.59
CA ALA A 680 27.34 2.19 -3.40
C ALA A 680 28.38 2.31 -4.52
N THR A 681 27.93 2.45 -5.77
CA THR A 681 28.79 2.66 -6.94
C THR A 681 29.59 3.96 -6.84
N ALA A 682 28.96 5.05 -6.41
CA ALA A 682 29.63 6.34 -6.21
C ALA A 682 30.69 6.26 -5.10
N LEU A 683 30.47 5.43 -4.08
CA LEU A 683 31.39 5.23 -2.95
C LEU A 683 32.53 4.24 -3.24
N LYS A 684 32.48 3.50 -4.35
CA LYS A 684 33.51 2.50 -4.73
C LYS A 684 34.92 3.09 -4.77
N ARG A 685 35.05 4.37 -5.15
CA ARG A 685 36.35 5.10 -5.17
C ARG A 685 37.05 5.18 -3.82
N PHE A 686 36.31 4.97 -2.72
CA PHE A 686 36.83 4.98 -1.35
C PHE A 686 37.03 3.55 -0.78
N GLY A 687 36.92 2.52 -1.61
CA GLY A 687 37.04 1.12 -1.17
C GLY A 687 35.79 0.57 -0.46
N ILE A 688 34.66 1.28 -0.55
CA ILE A 688 33.37 0.86 0.01
C ILE A 688 32.76 -0.25 -0.84
N ARG A 689 32.26 -1.29 -0.17
CA ARG A 689 31.57 -2.43 -0.77
C ARG A 689 30.07 -2.22 -0.75
N ASP A 690 29.41 -2.76 -1.77
CA ASP A 690 27.95 -2.81 -1.90
C ASP A 690 27.38 -4.03 -1.15
N PRO A 691 26.68 -3.85 -0.02
CA PRO A 691 26.11 -4.95 0.76
C PRO A 691 24.89 -5.60 0.11
N VAL A 692 24.25 -4.94 -0.87
CA VAL A 692 23.03 -5.43 -1.52
C VAL A 692 23.33 -6.54 -2.52
N LYS A 693 24.55 -6.60 -3.09
CA LYS A 693 24.94 -7.63 -4.07
C LYS A 693 24.64 -9.05 -3.60
N THR A 694 24.81 -9.33 -2.30
CA THR A 694 24.62 -10.65 -1.69
C THR A 694 23.14 -11.05 -1.53
N PHE A 695 22.22 -10.08 -1.54
CA PHE A 695 20.79 -10.27 -1.22
C PHE A 695 19.87 -9.63 -2.24
N ARG A 696 20.28 -9.59 -3.51
CA ARG A 696 19.45 -9.02 -4.58
C ARG A 696 18.08 -9.72 -4.60
N PRO A 697 16.98 -8.96 -4.72
CA PRO A 697 15.68 -9.56 -4.92
C PRO A 697 15.63 -10.34 -6.23
N SER A 698 14.54 -11.10 -6.40
CA SER A 698 14.19 -11.81 -7.62
C SER A 698 14.62 -11.06 -8.88
N THR A 699 15.57 -11.65 -9.61
CA THR A 699 16.22 -11.08 -10.80
C THR A 699 15.80 -11.86 -12.04
N GLU A 700 15.47 -11.17 -13.13
CA GLU A 700 15.20 -11.80 -14.43
C GLU A 700 16.52 -12.36 -14.97
N ILE A 701 16.57 -13.66 -15.22
CA ILE A 701 17.77 -14.36 -15.73
C ILE A 701 17.61 -14.82 -17.19
N GLY A 702 16.40 -14.66 -17.74
CA GLY A 702 16.09 -15.07 -19.10
C GLY A 702 14.59 -15.06 -19.38
N GLY A 703 14.19 -15.66 -20.49
CA GLY A 703 12.80 -15.77 -20.89
C GLY A 703 12.64 -16.67 -22.10
N TRP A 704 11.39 -16.93 -22.47
CA TRP A 704 11.05 -17.71 -23.67
C TRP A 704 10.10 -16.91 -24.56
N LYS A 705 10.14 -17.22 -25.85
CA LYS A 705 9.26 -16.71 -26.90
C LYS A 705 8.84 -17.85 -27.82
N THR A 706 7.83 -17.59 -28.64
CA THR A 706 7.23 -18.58 -29.54
C THR A 706 8.22 -19.16 -30.55
N GLY A 707 9.15 -18.32 -31.04
CA GLY A 707 10.19 -18.76 -31.98
C GLY A 707 11.18 -19.77 -31.37
N ASP A 708 11.30 -19.85 -30.05
CA ASP A 708 12.24 -20.79 -29.42
C ASP A 708 11.79 -22.26 -29.59
N PHE A 709 10.51 -22.48 -29.93
CA PHE A 709 9.93 -23.81 -30.16
C PHE A 709 9.65 -24.11 -31.63
N GLN A 710 10.31 -23.39 -32.54
CA GLN A 710 10.08 -23.53 -33.98
C GLN A 710 10.61 -24.85 -34.54
N GLU A 711 11.80 -25.26 -34.10
CA GLU A 711 12.47 -26.47 -34.56
C GLU A 711 12.12 -27.67 -33.69
N GLU A 712 12.17 -27.50 -32.36
CA GLU A 712 11.85 -28.53 -31.37
C GLU A 712 10.87 -27.98 -30.32
N GLU A 713 9.83 -28.75 -29.98
CA GLU A 713 8.88 -28.33 -28.95
C GLU A 713 9.46 -28.39 -27.54
N ALA A 714 10.41 -29.30 -27.30
CA ALA A 714 11.07 -29.50 -26.01
C ALA A 714 12.53 -29.10 -26.14
N ILE A 715 12.93 -28.07 -25.40
CA ILE A 715 14.28 -27.49 -25.45
C ILE A 715 14.90 -27.47 -24.06
N GLU A 716 16.22 -27.36 -24.03
CA GLU A 716 16.97 -27.05 -22.83
C GLU A 716 17.37 -25.58 -22.82
N MET A 717 16.87 -24.83 -21.84
CA MET A 717 17.28 -23.44 -21.62
C MET A 717 18.50 -23.41 -20.71
N SER A 718 19.52 -22.64 -21.12
CA SER A 718 20.70 -22.38 -20.31
C SER A 718 20.86 -20.88 -20.08
N MET A 719 21.00 -20.47 -18.83
CA MET A 719 21.13 -19.06 -18.41
C MET A 719 22.32 -18.92 -17.47
N ASP A 720 23.26 -18.03 -17.78
CA ASP A 720 24.38 -17.70 -16.90
C ASP A 720 23.88 -16.89 -15.71
N VAL A 721 24.16 -17.39 -14.50
CA VAL A 721 23.77 -16.79 -13.24
C VAL A 721 24.96 -16.57 -12.31
N THR A 722 26.19 -16.60 -12.83
CA THR A 722 27.44 -16.48 -12.05
C THR A 722 27.42 -15.27 -11.12
N GLU A 723 27.02 -14.11 -11.63
CA GLU A 723 26.93 -12.85 -10.85
C GLU A 723 25.80 -12.84 -9.80
N LEU A 724 24.89 -13.82 -9.82
CA LEU A 724 23.75 -13.96 -8.93
C LEU A 724 23.94 -15.04 -7.86
N ILE A 725 24.86 -15.98 -8.08
CA ILE A 725 25.25 -16.97 -7.10
C ILE A 725 26.36 -16.38 -6.25
N SER A 726 26.00 -15.84 -5.09
CA SER A 726 26.92 -15.11 -4.21
C SER A 726 27.27 -15.88 -2.94
N GLY A 727 26.87 -17.15 -2.82
CA GLY A 727 27.06 -17.94 -1.60
C GLY A 727 26.16 -19.18 -1.53
N PRO A 728 26.39 -20.07 -0.55
CA PRO A 728 25.54 -21.23 -0.33
C PRO A 728 24.12 -20.82 0.12
N GLY A 729 23.13 -21.67 -0.12
CA GLY A 729 21.75 -21.44 0.30
C GLY A 729 20.73 -21.99 -0.70
N ARG A 730 19.45 -21.77 -0.40
CA ARG A 730 18.35 -22.15 -1.28
C ARG A 730 18.08 -21.03 -2.30
N TYR A 731 17.92 -21.41 -3.56
CA TYR A 731 17.60 -20.53 -4.67
C TYR A 731 16.28 -20.95 -5.28
N GLN A 732 15.35 -20.01 -5.40
CA GLN A 732 14.05 -20.21 -6.01
C GLN A 732 14.05 -19.71 -7.45
N LEU A 733 13.71 -20.59 -8.39
CA LEU A 733 13.55 -20.31 -9.80
C LEU A 733 12.06 -20.25 -10.16
N THR A 734 11.58 -19.17 -10.77
CA THR A 734 10.17 -19.00 -11.13
C THR A 734 9.99 -18.75 -12.63
N PHE A 735 9.17 -19.57 -13.28
CA PHE A 735 8.74 -19.36 -14.66
C PHE A 735 7.46 -18.52 -14.67
N GLN A 736 7.54 -17.30 -15.15
CA GLN A 736 6.43 -16.36 -15.17
C GLN A 736 5.90 -16.16 -16.60
N TYR A 737 4.65 -16.56 -16.81
CA TYR A 737 3.93 -16.29 -18.04
C TYR A 737 3.68 -14.79 -18.23
N THR A 738 3.90 -14.26 -19.43
CA THR A 738 3.68 -12.84 -19.74
C THR A 738 2.62 -12.60 -20.81
N LYS A 739 2.59 -13.40 -21.89
CA LYS A 739 1.66 -13.19 -23.01
C LYS A 739 1.55 -14.43 -23.91
N GLY A 740 0.50 -14.47 -24.74
CA GLY A 740 0.22 -15.53 -25.71
C GLY A 740 -1.13 -16.21 -25.48
N TRP A 741 -1.39 -17.28 -26.23
CA TRP A 741 -2.46 -18.24 -25.92
C TRP A 741 -1.90 -19.46 -25.20
N TYR A 742 -0.72 -19.92 -25.64
CA TYR A 742 -0.03 -21.08 -25.10
C TYR A 742 0.92 -20.70 -23.97
N GLY A 743 1.13 -21.64 -23.05
CA GLY A 743 2.08 -21.50 -21.95
C GLY A 743 3.30 -22.38 -22.10
N LEU A 744 4.13 -22.40 -21.06
CA LEU A 744 5.29 -23.26 -20.96
C LEU A 744 4.99 -24.44 -20.04
N ARG A 745 5.42 -25.64 -20.41
CA ARG A 745 5.54 -26.78 -19.50
C ARG A 745 7.01 -26.90 -19.08
N THR A 746 7.27 -27.05 -17.80
CA THR A 746 8.62 -27.29 -17.26
C THR A 746 8.60 -28.65 -16.57
N GLN A 747 9.68 -29.41 -16.69
CA GLN A 747 9.82 -30.70 -15.99
C GLN A 747 10.90 -30.66 -14.93
N ARG A 748 11.93 -29.84 -15.16
CA ARG A 748 13.17 -29.87 -14.40
C ARG A 748 13.89 -28.55 -14.47
N ALA A 749 14.50 -28.16 -13.36
CA ALA A 749 15.51 -27.12 -13.30
C ALA A 749 16.71 -27.61 -12.49
N ALA A 750 17.92 -27.26 -12.94
CA ALA A 750 19.17 -27.56 -12.26
C ALA A 750 20.04 -26.31 -12.16
N LEU A 751 20.69 -26.14 -11.02
CA LEU A 751 21.84 -25.25 -10.86
C LEU A 751 23.10 -26.07 -11.14
N VAL A 752 23.90 -25.62 -12.10
CA VAL A 752 25.13 -26.30 -12.53
C VAL A 752 26.30 -25.33 -12.47
N SER A 753 27.50 -25.85 -12.24
CA SER A 753 28.75 -25.08 -12.34
C SER A 753 29.66 -25.58 -13.45
N ALA A 754 30.56 -24.72 -13.91
CA ALA A 754 31.63 -25.08 -14.84
C ALA A 754 32.90 -24.27 -14.52
N GLN A 755 34.04 -24.78 -14.98
CA GLN A 755 35.29 -24.02 -14.91
C GLN A 755 35.25 -22.83 -15.89
N PRO A 756 35.83 -21.66 -15.57
CA PRO A 756 35.77 -20.49 -16.44
C PRO A 756 36.34 -20.71 -17.85
N ASP A 757 37.38 -21.53 -17.96
CA ASP A 757 38.08 -21.91 -19.19
C ASP A 757 37.38 -23.04 -19.97
N ASN A 758 36.40 -23.71 -19.36
CA ASN A 758 35.62 -24.77 -20.00
C ASN A 758 34.14 -24.73 -19.57
N PRO A 759 33.37 -23.72 -20.01
CA PRO A 759 31.98 -23.52 -19.60
C PRO A 759 31.00 -24.59 -20.11
N GLU A 760 31.43 -25.41 -21.08
CA GLU A 760 30.63 -26.50 -21.66
C GLU A 760 30.62 -27.74 -20.76
N LYS A 761 31.69 -27.96 -19.97
CA LYS A 761 31.78 -29.10 -19.05
C LYS A 761 31.12 -28.76 -17.70
N ARG A 762 29.82 -29.01 -17.63
CA ARG A 762 28.98 -28.65 -16.47
C ARG A 762 28.88 -29.78 -15.45
N THR A 763 28.83 -29.41 -14.17
CA THR A 763 28.59 -30.29 -13.03
C THR A 763 27.32 -29.84 -12.34
N GLU A 764 26.37 -30.76 -12.12
CA GLU A 764 25.13 -30.44 -11.43
C GLU A 764 25.37 -30.31 -9.91
N LEU A 765 24.87 -29.21 -9.33
CA LEU A 765 25.03 -28.90 -7.92
C LEU A 765 23.71 -29.05 -7.15
N ALA A 766 22.60 -28.70 -7.80
CA ALA A 766 21.26 -28.82 -7.24
C ALA A 766 20.24 -29.05 -8.35
N VAL A 767 19.23 -29.89 -8.09
CA VAL A 767 18.20 -30.26 -9.07
C VAL A 767 16.84 -30.25 -8.36
N ASP A 768 15.84 -29.68 -9.02
CA ASP A 768 14.43 -29.84 -8.67
C ASP A 768 13.67 -30.33 -9.91
N GLU A 769 12.96 -31.44 -9.73
CA GLU A 769 12.25 -32.15 -10.79
C GLU A 769 10.78 -32.35 -10.39
N HIS A 770 9.90 -31.57 -11.01
CA HIS A 770 8.46 -31.70 -10.90
C HIS A 770 7.75 -31.04 -12.09
N PRO A 771 6.53 -31.48 -12.44
CA PRO A 771 5.79 -30.90 -13.55
C PRO A 771 5.27 -29.50 -13.21
N GLY A 772 5.76 -28.50 -13.94
CA GLY A 772 5.36 -27.11 -13.85
C GLY A 772 4.65 -26.61 -15.11
N HIS A 773 3.72 -25.68 -14.93
CA HIS A 773 3.00 -25.03 -16.02
C HIS A 773 2.93 -23.52 -15.80
N ALA A 774 3.51 -22.74 -16.72
CA ALA A 774 3.45 -21.28 -16.73
C ALA A 774 2.54 -20.80 -17.87
N ARG A 775 1.30 -20.42 -17.54
CA ARG A 775 0.27 -19.93 -18.49
C ARG A 775 -0.62 -18.87 -17.83
N SER A 776 -1.73 -18.48 -18.45
CA SER A 776 -2.72 -17.56 -17.87
C SER A 776 -3.18 -17.95 -16.44
N ARG A 777 -3.14 -19.25 -16.11
CA ARG A 777 -3.18 -19.78 -14.74
C ARG A 777 -2.02 -20.76 -14.52
N SER A 778 -0.99 -20.31 -13.83
CA SER A 778 0.20 -21.11 -13.53
C SER A 778 0.01 -22.04 -12.33
N TYR A 779 0.70 -23.19 -12.33
CA TYR A 779 0.78 -24.14 -11.22
C TYR A 779 2.11 -24.90 -11.30
N GLY A 780 2.74 -25.19 -10.14
CA GLY A 780 4.03 -25.87 -10.10
C GLY A 780 5.15 -25.15 -10.86
N ASN A 781 5.05 -23.84 -11.08
CA ASN A 781 5.99 -23.08 -11.91
C ASN A 781 7.20 -22.53 -11.13
N VAL A 782 7.45 -23.07 -9.92
CA VAL A 782 8.46 -22.60 -8.96
C VAL A 782 9.31 -23.77 -8.53
N TYR A 783 10.63 -23.68 -8.74
CA TYR A 783 11.63 -24.72 -8.46
C TYR A 783 12.61 -24.25 -7.38
N GLN A 784 13.07 -25.17 -6.53
CA GLN A 784 13.91 -24.92 -5.35
C GLN A 784 15.26 -25.63 -5.47
N LEU A 785 16.33 -24.86 -5.59
CA LEU A 785 17.70 -25.34 -5.83
C LEU A 785 18.58 -25.04 -4.61
N ASN A 786 18.99 -26.06 -3.87
CA ASN A 786 19.81 -25.90 -2.66
C ASN A 786 21.31 -26.04 -2.95
N LEU A 787 22.07 -24.95 -2.87
CA LEU A 787 23.52 -24.94 -3.06
C LEU A 787 24.24 -25.08 -1.70
N PRO A 788 24.87 -26.22 -1.38
CA PRO A 788 25.50 -26.42 -0.07
C PRO A 788 26.81 -25.64 0.12
N GLN A 789 27.58 -25.44 -0.96
CA GLN A 789 28.86 -24.73 -0.94
C GLN A 789 29.00 -23.88 -2.21
N HIS A 790 29.59 -22.69 -2.04
CA HIS A 790 29.89 -21.78 -3.15
C HIS A 790 31.41 -21.68 -3.35
N ASP A 791 31.84 -21.73 -4.61
CA ASP A 791 33.22 -21.54 -5.05
C ASP A 791 33.26 -20.35 -6.01
N PRO A 792 33.84 -19.21 -5.60
CA PRO A 792 33.88 -18.01 -6.43
C PRO A 792 34.77 -18.15 -7.67
N ALA A 793 35.56 -19.23 -7.80
CA ALA A 793 36.35 -19.50 -9.00
C ALA A 793 35.54 -20.15 -10.14
N LEU A 794 34.30 -20.60 -9.88
CA LEU A 794 33.47 -21.27 -10.86
C LEU A 794 32.47 -20.33 -11.53
N ARG A 795 32.03 -20.69 -12.74
CA ARG A 795 30.84 -20.10 -13.37
C ARG A 795 29.62 -20.93 -13.03
N TYR A 796 28.47 -20.27 -12.89
CA TYR A 796 27.21 -20.90 -12.53
C TYR A 796 26.14 -20.67 -13.59
N PHE A 797 25.35 -21.71 -13.89
CA PHE A 797 24.28 -21.67 -14.86
C PHE A 797 23.01 -22.32 -14.30
N ILE A 798 21.86 -21.81 -14.72
CA ILE A 798 20.59 -22.53 -14.61
C ILE A 798 20.35 -23.28 -15.91
N VAL A 799 20.05 -24.56 -15.80
CA VAL A 799 19.67 -25.44 -16.91
C VAL A 799 18.26 -25.94 -16.66
N ALA A 800 17.32 -25.67 -17.57
CA ALA A 800 15.93 -26.07 -17.42
C ALA A 800 15.40 -26.76 -18.66
N ARG A 801 14.72 -27.90 -18.47
CA ARG A 801 14.03 -28.62 -19.55
C ARG A 801 12.60 -28.12 -19.64
N VAL A 802 12.28 -27.49 -20.77
CA VAL A 802 11.00 -26.83 -21.00
C VAL A 802 10.38 -27.30 -22.31
N ARG A 803 9.05 -27.27 -22.39
CA ARG A 803 8.29 -27.60 -23.59
C ARG A 803 7.24 -26.53 -23.88
N GLY A 804 7.29 -25.99 -25.09
CA GLY A 804 6.31 -25.03 -25.62
C GLY A 804 5.38 -25.67 -26.64
N THR A 805 4.73 -24.82 -27.44
CA THR A 805 3.91 -25.24 -28.59
C THR A 805 4.59 -24.73 -29.85
N SER A 806 4.76 -25.58 -30.86
CA SER A 806 5.37 -25.15 -32.12
C SER A 806 4.50 -24.09 -32.80
N PRO A 807 5.08 -23.04 -33.41
CA PRO A 807 4.35 -22.10 -34.27
C PRO A 807 3.54 -22.78 -35.38
N ARG A 808 3.94 -23.97 -35.83
CA ARG A 808 3.25 -24.75 -36.87
C ARG A 808 1.93 -25.35 -36.39
N ASP A 809 1.79 -25.56 -35.09
CA ASP A 809 0.60 -26.14 -34.45
C ASP A 809 -0.36 -25.07 -33.90
N MET A 810 -0.08 -23.79 -34.19
CA MET A 810 -0.89 -22.65 -33.77
C MET A 810 -1.92 -22.30 -34.85
N THR A 811 -3.12 -21.92 -34.44
CA THR A 811 -4.12 -21.34 -35.36
C THR A 811 -4.02 -19.82 -35.34
N PRO A 812 -4.48 -19.10 -36.39
CA PRO A 812 -4.45 -17.63 -36.41
C PRO A 812 -5.12 -16.97 -35.19
N GLU A 813 -6.15 -17.60 -34.62
CA GLU A 813 -6.90 -17.10 -33.44
C GLU A 813 -6.22 -17.46 -32.11
N ARG A 814 -5.25 -18.37 -32.10
CA ARG A 814 -4.58 -18.90 -30.91
C ARG A 814 -3.09 -18.93 -31.17
N THR A 815 -2.43 -17.80 -30.99
CA THR A 815 -0.99 -17.66 -31.22
C THR A 815 -0.26 -17.18 -29.99
N GLY A 816 1.05 -17.43 -29.97
CA GLY A 816 1.95 -16.88 -28.99
C GLY A 816 2.13 -17.75 -27.74
N CYS A 817 3.37 -17.72 -27.26
CA CYS A 817 3.87 -18.32 -26.04
C CYS A 817 5.05 -17.45 -25.61
N GLY A 818 4.93 -16.73 -24.48
CA GLY A 818 5.98 -15.84 -24.03
C GLY A 818 6.00 -15.61 -22.52
N GLY A 819 7.20 -15.61 -21.94
CA GLY A 819 7.38 -15.41 -20.52
C GLY A 819 8.83 -15.14 -20.11
N LYS A 820 9.02 -14.99 -18.80
CA LYS A 820 10.29 -14.61 -18.16
C LYS A 820 10.66 -15.63 -17.08
N VAL A 821 11.95 -15.81 -16.87
CA VAL A 821 12.51 -16.68 -15.84
C VAL A 821 13.18 -15.81 -14.79
N TRP A 822 12.82 -16.05 -13.53
CA TRP A 822 13.29 -15.28 -12.39
C TRP A 822 14.05 -16.15 -11.41
N LEU A 823 15.15 -15.65 -10.85
CA LEU A 823 15.93 -16.30 -9.80
C LEU A 823 15.95 -15.43 -8.55
N GLU A 824 15.65 -16.02 -7.39
CA GLU A 824 15.72 -15.37 -6.08
C GLU A 824 16.49 -16.28 -5.11
N ARG A 825 17.48 -15.74 -4.39
CA ARG A 825 18.08 -16.48 -3.26
C ARG A 825 17.14 -16.37 -2.07
N GLU A 826 16.73 -17.50 -1.50
CA GLU A 826 16.05 -17.52 -0.21
C GLU A 826 16.94 -16.82 0.81
N ILE A 827 16.37 -15.84 1.47
CA ILE A 827 17.12 -14.96 2.35
C ILE A 827 17.51 -15.75 3.61
N PRO A 828 18.82 -15.90 3.90
CA PRO A 828 19.29 -16.50 5.14
C PRO A 828 18.73 -15.77 6.37
N LEU A 829 18.47 -16.49 7.46
CA LEU A 829 17.87 -15.89 8.66
C LEU A 829 18.71 -14.74 9.28
N ASP A 830 20.02 -14.75 9.05
CA ASP A 830 21.01 -13.77 9.52
C ASP A 830 21.37 -12.71 8.44
N TRP A 831 20.63 -12.62 7.33
CA TRP A 831 20.95 -11.69 6.23
C TRP A 831 21.15 -10.23 6.65
N GLN A 832 20.38 -9.73 7.62
CA GLN A 832 20.51 -8.36 8.13
C GLN A 832 21.88 -8.16 8.78
N PHE A 833 22.35 -9.18 9.49
CA PHE A 833 23.65 -9.20 10.11
C PHE A 833 24.77 -9.25 9.05
N GLN A 834 24.63 -10.11 8.04
CA GLN A 834 25.58 -10.19 6.93
C GLN A 834 25.70 -8.84 6.19
N ILE A 835 24.61 -8.08 6.04
CA ILE A 835 24.65 -6.71 5.52
C ILE A 835 25.39 -5.77 6.46
N MET A 836 25.04 -5.82 7.75
CA MET A 836 25.60 -4.89 8.74
C MET A 836 27.10 -5.07 8.99
N THR A 837 27.67 -6.23 8.66
CA THR A 837 29.08 -6.57 8.89
C THR A 837 29.98 -6.51 7.66
N VAL A 838 29.47 -6.04 6.53
CA VAL A 838 30.33 -5.79 5.37
C VAL A 838 31.39 -4.75 5.75
N ALA A 839 32.66 -5.13 5.61
CA ALA A 839 33.83 -4.30 5.87
C ALA A 839 34.44 -3.78 4.55
N PRO A 840 35.10 -2.61 4.53
CA PRO A 840 35.67 -2.04 3.30
C PRO A 840 36.88 -2.85 2.77
N GLY A 841 37.14 -2.80 1.46
CA GLY A 841 38.27 -3.48 0.80
C GLY A 841 37.90 -4.49 -0.31
N ALA A 842 38.91 -5.19 -0.86
CA ALA A 842 38.73 -6.24 -1.88
C ALA A 842 38.07 -7.50 -1.31
N GLU A 843 37.38 -8.27 -2.15
CA GLU A 843 36.51 -9.41 -1.82
C GLU A 843 37.22 -10.53 -1.03
N VAL A 844 37.36 -10.34 0.28
CA VAL A 844 37.60 -11.43 1.22
C VAL A 844 36.47 -11.33 2.24
N GLU A 845 35.57 -12.31 2.24
CA GLU A 845 34.59 -12.45 3.31
C GLU A 845 35.35 -12.48 4.65
N PRO A 846 34.91 -11.73 5.67
CA PRO A 846 35.53 -11.84 6.99
C PRO A 846 35.38 -13.30 7.42
N LYS A 847 36.51 -14.04 7.49
CA LYS A 847 36.52 -15.42 7.98
C LYS A 847 36.02 -15.40 9.43
N LEU A 848 34.78 -15.84 9.59
CA LEU A 848 34.07 -16.06 10.85
C LEU A 848 34.62 -17.32 11.53
N THR A 849 35.86 -17.27 12.01
CA THR A 849 36.44 -18.43 12.71
C THR A 849 37.18 -18.02 13.97
N PHE A 850 36.82 -18.70 15.06
CA PHE A 850 37.63 -18.86 16.27
C PHE A 850 39.08 -19.18 15.91
N SER A 851 40.03 -18.57 16.60
CA SER A 851 41.47 -18.79 16.38
C SER A 851 41.91 -20.22 16.75
N GLY A 852 41.11 -20.92 17.57
CA GLY A 852 41.35 -22.29 18.02
C GLY A 852 42.01 -22.38 19.39
N THR A 853 42.45 -21.27 19.97
CA THR A 853 43.16 -21.23 21.27
C THR A 853 42.38 -20.45 22.33
N GLY A 854 41.89 -21.14 23.36
CA GLY A 854 41.14 -20.54 24.48
C GLY A 854 39.67 -20.99 24.53
N LEU A 855 38.92 -20.46 25.51
CA LEU A 855 37.49 -20.71 25.63
C LEU A 855 36.74 -19.99 24.49
N LYS A 856 36.04 -20.75 23.65
CA LYS A 856 35.28 -20.21 22.52
C LYS A 856 34.02 -19.48 22.98
N VAL A 857 34.03 -18.16 22.87
CA VAL A 857 32.91 -17.28 23.22
C VAL A 857 32.35 -16.64 21.95
N GLY A 858 31.14 -17.03 21.56
CA GLY A 858 30.40 -16.41 20.47
C GLY A 858 29.68 -15.16 20.96
N VAL A 859 29.90 -14.01 20.31
CA VAL A 859 29.09 -12.81 20.54
C VAL A 859 28.12 -12.67 19.38
N VAL A 860 26.81 -12.75 19.65
CA VAL A 860 25.79 -12.53 18.63
C VAL A 860 25.92 -11.11 18.14
N ALA A 861 26.15 -10.98 16.84
CA ALA A 861 26.54 -9.71 16.26
C ALA A 861 25.36 -9.02 15.56
N GLY A 862 25.41 -7.69 15.43
CA GLY A 862 24.29 -6.86 14.99
C GLY A 862 23.33 -6.40 16.09
N GLY A 863 23.60 -6.74 17.35
CA GLY A 863 22.95 -6.17 18.53
C GLY A 863 23.59 -4.85 18.96
N TYR A 864 22.94 -4.14 19.87
CA TYR A 864 23.52 -2.99 20.57
C TYR A 864 24.59 -3.50 21.54
N GLY A 865 25.82 -2.99 21.41
CA GLY A 865 26.95 -3.33 22.26
C GLY A 865 27.74 -4.56 21.80
N SER A 866 27.34 -5.20 20.71
CA SER A 866 28.02 -6.39 20.19
C SER A 866 29.50 -6.11 19.87
N GLU A 867 29.84 -4.93 19.34
CA GLU A 867 31.20 -4.59 18.94
C GLU A 867 32.05 -4.24 20.17
N GLY A 868 31.50 -3.45 21.09
CA GLY A 868 32.16 -3.11 22.36
C GLY A 868 32.47 -4.33 23.23
N ILE A 869 31.52 -5.26 23.33
CA ILE A 869 31.71 -6.54 24.03
C ILE A 869 32.82 -7.36 23.34
N LEU A 870 32.75 -7.51 22.02
CA LEU A 870 33.73 -8.31 21.28
C LEU A 870 35.15 -7.73 21.37
N GLU A 871 35.29 -6.41 21.42
CA GLU A 871 36.57 -5.73 21.63
C GLU A 871 37.20 -6.11 22.99
N LEU A 872 36.40 -6.07 24.07
CA LEU A 872 36.84 -6.49 25.40
C LEU A 872 37.31 -7.95 25.37
N LEU A 873 36.44 -8.86 24.90
CA LEU A 873 36.70 -10.30 24.99
C LEU A 873 37.91 -10.74 24.18
N ARG A 874 38.19 -10.09 23.04
CA ARG A 874 39.39 -10.37 22.22
C ARG A 874 40.69 -9.93 22.88
N LYS A 875 40.64 -8.94 23.78
CA LYS A 875 41.80 -8.47 24.55
C LYS A 875 42.01 -9.29 25.83
N THR A 876 41.02 -10.10 26.24
CA THR A 876 41.09 -10.92 27.45
C THR A 876 41.86 -12.22 27.19
N LYS A 877 42.93 -12.44 27.95
CA LYS A 877 43.73 -13.66 27.89
C LYS A 877 42.89 -14.90 28.24
N GLY A 878 43.00 -15.95 27.43
CA GLY A 878 42.32 -17.23 27.65
C GLY A 878 40.95 -17.35 26.98
N LEU A 879 40.43 -16.28 26.38
CA LEU A 879 39.21 -16.29 25.59
C LEU A 879 39.54 -16.28 24.09
N ASP A 880 38.78 -17.06 23.33
CA ASP A 880 38.76 -17.06 21.88
C ASP A 880 37.40 -16.49 21.45
N ALA A 881 37.32 -15.18 21.25
CA ALA A 881 36.05 -14.50 21.01
C ALA A 881 35.84 -14.16 19.53
N ALA A 882 34.71 -14.62 18.98
CA ALA A 882 34.34 -14.39 17.59
C ALA A 882 32.89 -13.88 17.48
N PRO A 883 32.59 -13.02 16.49
CA PRO A 883 31.21 -12.69 16.16
C PRO A 883 30.52 -13.93 15.58
N VAL A 884 29.28 -14.17 15.97
CA VAL A 884 28.48 -15.30 15.48
C VAL A 884 27.10 -14.83 15.01
N GLY A 885 26.55 -15.51 14.00
CA GLY A 885 25.19 -15.29 13.53
C GLY A 885 24.17 -15.99 14.43
N ILE A 886 23.03 -15.35 14.70
CA ILE A 886 21.98 -15.91 15.57
C ILE A 886 21.40 -17.24 15.06
N GLY A 887 21.40 -17.49 13.75
CA GLY A 887 20.94 -18.74 13.16
C GLY A 887 22.04 -19.79 12.93
N SER A 888 23.30 -19.44 13.18
CA SER A 888 24.45 -20.26 12.82
C SER A 888 25.46 -20.44 13.95
N PHE A 889 25.32 -19.79 15.10
CA PHE A 889 26.29 -19.88 16.20
C PHE A 889 26.55 -21.34 16.64
N ALA A 890 25.53 -22.20 16.58
CA ALA A 890 25.66 -23.62 16.88
C ALA A 890 26.64 -24.35 15.95
N SER A 891 26.75 -23.94 14.67
CA SER A 891 27.71 -24.52 13.72
C SER A 891 29.15 -24.05 13.93
N HIS A 892 29.37 -23.04 14.80
CA HIS A 892 30.70 -22.50 15.09
C HIS A 892 31.37 -23.13 16.32
N ASN A 893 30.73 -24.13 16.97
CA ASN A 893 31.25 -24.84 18.14
C ASN A 893 31.68 -23.91 19.30
N CYS A 894 30.97 -22.79 19.52
CA CYS A 894 31.17 -21.96 20.70
C CYS A 894 30.60 -22.63 21.96
N ARG A 895 31.26 -22.45 23.11
CA ARG A 895 30.79 -23.00 24.40
C ARG A 895 29.91 -22.00 25.14
N ILE A 896 30.19 -20.71 24.96
CA ILE A 896 29.45 -19.60 25.54
C ILE A 896 28.87 -18.72 24.42
N LEU A 897 27.64 -18.28 24.59
CA LEU A 897 26.94 -17.34 23.71
C LEU A 897 26.59 -16.06 24.50
N VAL A 898 27.19 -14.94 24.13
CA VAL A 898 26.74 -13.62 24.58
C VAL A 898 25.73 -13.10 23.55
N PHE A 899 24.52 -12.82 24.01
CA PHE A 899 23.38 -12.44 23.17
C PHE A 899 22.86 -11.04 23.52
N PRO A 900 23.36 -9.99 22.84
CA PRO A 900 22.98 -8.63 23.16
C PRO A 900 21.54 -8.28 22.72
N GLN A 901 21.04 -7.14 23.18
CA GLN A 901 19.81 -6.56 22.64
C GLN A 901 19.92 -6.38 21.12
N MET A 902 19.15 -7.16 20.37
CA MET A 902 19.10 -7.03 18.91
C MET A 902 18.37 -5.76 18.48
N ARG A 903 18.87 -5.09 17.42
CA ARG A 903 18.23 -3.89 16.85
C ARG A 903 16.83 -4.16 16.29
N TYR A 904 16.56 -5.42 15.98
CA TYR A 904 15.26 -5.94 15.56
C TYR A 904 14.88 -7.12 16.45
N PRO A 905 13.58 -7.33 16.73
CA PRO A 905 13.11 -8.44 17.55
C PRO A 905 13.60 -9.81 17.06
N THR A 906 14.05 -10.62 18.00
CA THR A 906 14.41 -12.02 17.76
C THR A 906 13.16 -12.82 17.42
N SER A 907 13.19 -13.62 16.35
CA SER A 907 12.07 -14.49 15.98
C SER A 907 11.93 -15.67 16.95
N GLU A 908 10.73 -16.24 17.04
CA GLU A 908 10.45 -17.47 17.81
C GLU A 908 11.32 -18.67 17.36
N ALA A 909 11.74 -18.70 16.09
CA ALA A 909 12.64 -19.74 15.61
C ALA A 909 14.05 -19.57 16.21
N HIS A 910 14.57 -18.34 16.24
CA HIS A 910 15.87 -18.04 16.83
C HIS A 910 15.88 -18.20 18.35
N ALA A 911 14.80 -17.81 19.03
CA ALA A 911 14.65 -18.01 20.46
C ALA A 911 14.78 -19.50 20.82
N ARG A 912 14.12 -20.38 20.04
CA ARG A 912 14.22 -21.84 20.20
C ARG A 912 15.64 -22.36 19.97
N THR A 913 16.37 -21.85 18.98
CA THR A 913 17.78 -22.23 18.75
C THR A 913 18.67 -21.87 19.95
N VAL A 914 18.49 -20.68 20.53
CA VAL A 914 19.24 -20.23 21.72
C VAL A 914 18.88 -21.06 22.95
N GLU A 915 17.59 -21.36 23.14
CA GLU A 915 17.10 -22.21 24.21
C GLU A 915 17.68 -23.63 24.12
N GLU A 916 17.67 -24.22 22.93
CA GLU A 916 18.19 -25.56 22.66
C GLU A 916 19.71 -25.64 22.90
N PHE A 917 20.45 -24.60 22.54
CA PHE A 917 21.89 -24.52 22.83
C PHE A 917 22.18 -24.57 24.34
N ALA A 918 21.46 -23.79 25.15
CA ALA A 918 21.62 -23.83 26.60
C ALA A 918 21.21 -25.19 27.17
N ARG A 919 20.08 -25.75 26.69
CA ARG A 919 19.59 -27.06 27.12
C ARG A 919 20.62 -28.17 26.91
N ASN A 920 21.43 -28.05 25.85
CA ASN A 920 22.48 -28.98 25.48
C ASN A 920 23.86 -28.71 26.14
N GLY A 921 23.93 -27.82 27.12
CA GLY A 921 25.14 -27.56 27.91
C GLY A 921 25.90 -26.29 27.54
N GLY A 922 25.38 -25.50 26.61
CA GLY A 922 25.90 -24.17 26.30
C GLY A 922 25.64 -23.17 27.42
N GLY A 923 26.55 -22.21 27.59
CA GLY A 923 26.35 -21.06 28.47
C GLY A 923 25.75 -19.88 27.71
N VAL A 924 24.69 -19.24 28.22
CA VAL A 924 24.05 -18.09 27.55
C VAL A 924 24.02 -16.86 28.46
N ILE A 925 24.39 -15.70 27.92
CA ILE A 925 24.34 -14.40 28.60
C ILE A 925 23.51 -13.44 27.74
N THR A 926 22.35 -12.99 28.20
CA THR A 926 21.56 -11.97 27.49
C THR A 926 21.77 -10.58 28.08
N THR A 927 21.69 -9.54 27.25
CA THR A 927 21.83 -8.14 27.72
C THR A 927 20.60 -7.29 27.43
N HIS A 928 20.28 -6.36 28.34
CA HIS A 928 19.24 -5.35 28.23
C HIS A 928 17.89 -5.92 27.78
N ASP A 929 17.25 -5.38 26.73
CA ASP A 929 15.92 -5.85 26.33
C ASP A 929 15.92 -7.35 25.92
N ALA A 930 17.07 -7.96 25.58
CA ALA A 930 17.17 -9.40 25.27
C ALA A 930 16.89 -10.33 26.46
N VAL A 931 16.75 -9.82 27.69
CA VAL A 931 16.28 -10.61 28.84
C VAL A 931 14.79 -11.01 28.76
N GLY A 932 14.12 -10.70 27.64
CA GLY A 932 12.69 -10.91 27.48
C GLY A 932 11.88 -9.67 27.87
N TYR A 933 12.30 -8.49 27.39
CA TYR A 933 11.60 -7.22 27.61
C TYR A 933 11.12 -6.62 26.29
N ARG A 934 9.98 -5.93 26.35
CA ARG A 934 9.29 -5.29 25.20
C ARG A 934 9.04 -6.28 24.06
N ARG A 935 9.82 -6.19 22.98
CA ARG A 935 9.63 -6.94 21.74
C ARG A 935 10.52 -8.18 21.66
N HIS A 936 11.39 -8.41 22.65
CA HIS A 936 12.24 -9.60 22.68
C HIS A 936 11.55 -10.75 23.42
N PRO A 937 11.65 -11.99 22.90
CA PRO A 937 11.02 -13.16 23.50
C PRO A 937 11.65 -13.47 24.86
N LYS A 938 10.84 -14.01 25.77
CA LYS A 938 11.31 -14.55 27.03
C LYS A 938 11.85 -15.95 26.79
N ILE A 939 13.17 -16.08 26.65
CA ILE A 939 13.79 -17.34 26.20
C ILE A 939 13.92 -18.37 27.34
N PHE A 940 14.15 -17.90 28.57
CA PHE A 940 14.47 -18.73 29.73
C PHE A 940 13.58 -18.38 30.93
N GLU A 941 12.25 -18.50 30.76
CA GLU A 941 11.26 -18.03 31.75
C GLU A 941 11.43 -18.61 33.15
N SER A 942 11.92 -19.85 33.25
CA SER A 942 12.13 -20.50 34.55
C SER A 942 13.26 -19.85 35.35
N VAL A 943 14.27 -19.27 34.69
CA VAL A 943 15.37 -18.54 35.35
C VAL A 943 15.07 -17.04 35.43
N CYS A 944 14.50 -16.45 34.40
CA CYS A 944 14.13 -15.03 34.35
C CYS A 944 12.73 -14.86 33.75
N GLY A 945 11.78 -14.35 34.55
CA GLY A 945 10.39 -14.11 34.13
C GLY A 945 10.20 -12.97 33.10
N GLY A 946 11.29 -12.34 32.66
CA GLY A 946 11.33 -11.23 31.71
C GLY A 946 11.47 -9.86 32.36
N GLY A 947 11.71 -8.85 31.53
CA GLY A 947 11.80 -7.46 31.99
C GLY A 947 10.42 -6.92 32.40
N VAL A 948 10.39 -6.11 33.46
CA VAL A 948 9.17 -5.49 34.00
C VAL A 948 9.21 -3.96 33.95
N ALA A 949 10.39 -3.35 34.04
CA ALA A 949 10.53 -1.90 34.04
C ALA A 949 11.86 -1.46 33.40
N ARG A 950 11.89 -0.20 32.96
CA ARG A 950 13.10 0.49 32.48
C ARG A 950 13.39 1.67 33.38
N THR A 951 14.57 1.69 34.01
CA THR A 951 14.95 2.77 34.94
C THR A 951 16.15 3.57 34.41
N ARG A 952 16.00 4.90 34.41
CA ARG A 952 17.01 5.86 33.94
C ARG A 952 17.82 6.47 35.08
N SER A 953 17.24 6.55 36.28
CA SER A 953 17.71 7.38 37.40
C SER A 953 18.52 6.63 38.46
N GLY A 954 19.13 5.48 38.16
CA GLY A 954 19.87 4.71 39.17
C GLY A 954 20.99 3.85 38.61
N THR A 955 22.06 3.68 39.37
CA THR A 955 23.10 2.67 39.13
C THR A 955 22.62 1.29 39.63
N TRP A 956 23.48 0.28 39.51
CA TRP A 956 23.24 -1.08 40.01
C TRP A 956 24.22 -1.41 41.14
N GLN A 957 23.89 -2.41 41.94
CA GLN A 957 24.74 -2.93 43.01
C GLN A 957 24.60 -4.45 43.09
N THR A 958 25.61 -5.14 43.62
CA THR A 958 25.50 -6.60 43.85
C THR A 958 24.55 -6.88 45.03
N ALA A 959 23.80 -7.98 44.92
CA ALA A 959 22.81 -8.40 45.91
C ALA A 959 23.38 -9.36 46.98
N GLY A 960 24.55 -9.95 46.71
CA GLY A 960 25.25 -10.88 47.58
C GLY A 960 26.50 -11.45 46.93
N ASN A 961 27.15 -12.39 47.61
CA ASN A 961 28.32 -13.09 47.09
C ASN A 961 27.90 -14.18 46.10
N HIS A 962 28.33 -14.05 44.85
CA HIS A 962 28.14 -15.05 43.81
C HIS A 962 29.35 -15.06 42.87
N PRO A 963 29.73 -16.18 42.22
CA PRO A 963 30.83 -16.20 41.25
C PRO A 963 30.73 -15.11 40.17
N VAL A 964 29.54 -14.84 39.66
CA VAL A 964 29.26 -13.76 38.67
C VAL A 964 29.57 -12.35 39.20
N THR A 965 29.53 -12.14 40.52
CA THR A 965 29.83 -10.86 41.17
C THR A 965 31.20 -10.83 41.86
N LYS A 966 32.06 -11.82 41.62
CA LYS A 966 33.38 -11.95 42.24
C LYS A 966 34.24 -10.70 42.02
N GLY A 967 34.79 -10.16 43.11
CA GLY A 967 35.64 -8.97 43.09
C GLY A 967 34.89 -7.63 43.01
N LEU A 968 33.55 -7.64 42.91
CA LEU A 968 32.75 -6.42 42.94
C LEU A 968 32.27 -6.11 44.37
N PRO A 969 32.34 -4.85 44.83
CA PRO A 969 31.96 -4.47 46.20
C PRO A 969 30.46 -4.68 46.47
N VAL A 970 30.15 -5.34 47.59
CA VAL A 970 28.76 -5.62 48.00
C VAL A 970 28.05 -4.37 48.49
N GLY A 971 26.85 -4.11 47.97
CA GLY A 971 25.99 -3.00 48.40
C GLY A 971 26.43 -1.60 47.97
N ARG A 972 27.49 -1.47 47.15
CA ARG A 972 27.95 -0.19 46.61
C ARG A 972 27.43 0.02 45.18
N ALA A 973 27.15 1.27 44.83
CA ALA A 973 26.86 1.66 43.45
C ALA A 973 28.03 1.32 42.52
N LEU A 974 27.74 0.62 41.43
CA LEU A 974 28.69 0.25 40.39
C LEU A 974 28.47 1.10 39.13
N SER A 975 29.57 1.30 38.39
CA SER A 975 29.57 2.04 37.14
C SER A 975 28.78 1.33 36.05
N ARG A 976 28.24 2.12 35.11
CA ARG A 976 27.54 1.65 33.92
C ARG A 976 27.88 2.54 32.72
N GLY A 977 28.01 1.95 31.53
CA GLY A 977 28.30 2.70 30.30
C GLY A 977 27.08 3.40 29.70
N TYR A 978 25.90 2.79 29.88
CA TYR A 978 24.64 3.29 29.31
C TYR A 978 23.70 3.91 30.36
N TYR A 979 22.83 4.82 29.91
CA TYR A 979 22.03 5.67 30.81
C TYR A 979 20.80 4.96 31.42
N ASP A 980 20.37 3.81 30.89
CA ASP A 980 19.25 3.04 31.43
C ASP A 980 19.56 1.55 31.64
N GLN A 981 18.75 0.91 32.47
CA GLN A 981 18.78 -0.53 32.75
C GLN A 981 17.37 -1.11 32.75
N VAL A 982 17.28 -2.41 32.49
CA VAL A 982 16.05 -3.20 32.57
C VAL A 982 15.99 -3.90 33.92
N GLU A 983 14.91 -3.67 34.66
CA GLU A 983 14.58 -4.42 35.87
C GLU A 983 13.70 -5.60 35.47
N MET A 984 13.91 -6.74 36.12
CA MET A 984 13.31 -8.02 35.71
C MET A 984 12.62 -8.76 36.85
N GLN A 985 11.69 -9.63 36.48
CA GLN A 985 11.08 -10.58 37.39
C GLN A 985 12.00 -11.81 37.54
N ASN A 986 12.27 -12.21 38.79
CA ASN A 986 13.03 -13.43 39.06
C ASN A 986 12.19 -14.67 38.65
N GLY A 987 12.81 -15.61 37.95
CA GLY A 987 12.20 -16.91 37.68
C GLY A 987 12.31 -17.85 38.89
N VAL A 988 11.57 -18.96 38.85
CA VAL A 988 11.56 -19.97 39.93
C VAL A 988 12.92 -20.66 40.15
N ASP A 989 13.71 -20.80 39.09
CA ASP A 989 15.07 -21.37 39.08
C ASP A 989 16.14 -20.26 39.12
N GLY A 990 15.72 -19.00 39.22
CA GLY A 990 16.57 -17.82 39.16
C GLY A 990 17.13 -17.42 40.53
N THR A 991 18.41 -17.04 40.55
CA THR A 991 19.09 -16.39 41.67
C THR A 991 19.42 -14.96 41.31
N VAL A 992 18.94 -14.00 42.10
CA VAL A 992 19.25 -12.57 41.91
C VAL A 992 20.65 -12.28 42.44
N VAL A 993 21.56 -11.85 41.57
CA VAL A 993 22.96 -11.55 41.94
C VAL A 993 23.26 -10.05 41.92
N ALA A 994 22.46 -9.26 41.22
CA ALA A 994 22.52 -7.80 41.28
C ALA A 994 21.13 -7.16 41.18
N VAL A 995 21.00 -5.99 41.81
CA VAL A 995 19.76 -5.22 41.90
C VAL A 995 19.99 -3.75 41.54
N GLY A 996 18.92 -3.05 41.16
CA GLY A 996 18.95 -1.60 41.02
C GLY A 996 19.26 -0.95 42.37
N GLN A 997 20.18 0.02 42.41
CA GLN A 997 20.62 0.60 43.67
C GLN A 997 19.47 1.26 44.43
N ALA A 998 18.60 2.00 43.73
CA ALA A 998 17.46 2.70 44.31
C ALA A 998 16.23 1.79 44.48
N SER A 999 15.85 1.07 43.42
CA SER A 999 14.63 0.25 43.40
C SER A 999 14.75 -1.05 44.18
N LYS A 1000 15.99 -1.55 44.39
CA LYS A 1000 16.28 -2.91 44.87
C LYS A 1000 15.67 -4.04 44.03
N ALA A 1001 15.13 -3.72 42.86
CA ALA A 1001 14.58 -4.70 41.93
C ALA A 1001 15.70 -5.47 41.21
N PRO A 1002 15.49 -6.74 40.81
CA PRO A 1002 16.50 -7.53 40.10
C PRO A 1002 16.96 -6.88 38.80
N VAL A 1003 18.28 -6.82 38.61
CA VAL A 1003 18.94 -6.30 37.39
C VAL A 1003 19.88 -7.34 36.80
N ILE A 1004 20.37 -8.32 37.57
CA ILE A 1004 21.06 -9.50 37.04
C ILE A 1004 20.53 -10.74 37.74
N VAL A 1005 20.03 -11.69 36.96
CA VAL A 1005 19.49 -12.98 37.43
C VAL A 1005 20.24 -14.10 36.74
N VAL A 1006 20.64 -15.12 37.51
CA VAL A 1006 21.41 -16.26 37.02
C VAL A 1006 20.73 -17.56 37.39
N GLY A 1007 20.92 -18.62 36.62
CA GLY A 1007 20.41 -19.94 36.99
C GLY A 1007 20.82 -21.04 36.03
N PRO A 1008 20.71 -22.32 36.46
CA PRO A 1008 20.88 -23.46 35.57
C PRO A 1008 19.70 -23.55 34.58
N PHE A 1009 19.96 -24.06 33.38
CA PHE A 1009 18.90 -24.36 32.41
C PHE A 1009 19.26 -25.59 31.57
N GLY A 1010 18.50 -26.67 31.70
CA GLY A 1010 18.87 -27.97 31.13
C GLY A 1010 20.25 -28.43 31.62
N LYS A 1011 21.18 -28.72 30.71
CA LYS A 1011 22.58 -29.04 31.04
C LYS A 1011 23.50 -27.80 31.13
N GLY A 1012 22.99 -26.62 30.76
CA GLY A 1012 23.75 -25.37 30.67
C GLY A 1012 23.46 -24.39 31.80
N ARG A 1013 23.93 -23.16 31.61
CA ARG A 1013 23.80 -22.04 32.57
C ARG A 1013 23.40 -20.76 31.85
N TYR A 1014 22.53 -19.97 32.46
CA TYR A 1014 22.00 -18.73 31.90
C TYR A 1014 22.23 -17.54 32.84
N VAL A 1015 22.61 -16.40 32.25
CA VAL A 1015 22.70 -15.09 32.90
C VAL A 1015 21.83 -14.09 32.15
N ALA A 1016 20.77 -13.61 32.80
CA ALA A 1016 20.00 -12.47 32.34
C ALA A 1016 20.61 -11.18 32.91
N CYS A 1017 21.15 -10.31 32.06
CA CYS A 1017 21.72 -9.03 32.46
C CYS A 1017 20.86 -7.87 31.93
N GLY A 1018 20.23 -7.10 32.80
CA GLY A 1018 19.41 -5.94 32.43
C GLY A 1018 20.20 -4.72 31.95
N LEU A 1019 21.55 -4.77 31.97
CA LEU A 1019 22.42 -3.66 31.55
C LEU A 1019 22.67 -3.71 30.03
N LEU A 1020 22.83 -2.53 29.41
CA LEU A 1020 23.25 -2.44 28.00
C LEU A 1020 24.79 -2.40 27.90
N LEU A 1021 25.40 -3.57 28.05
CA LEU A 1021 26.85 -3.74 27.96
C LEU A 1021 27.37 -3.36 26.57
N GLY A 1022 28.56 -2.77 26.49
CA GLY A 1022 29.22 -2.48 25.21
C GLY A 1022 28.75 -1.18 24.54
N MET A 1023 27.95 -0.37 25.23
CA MET A 1023 27.44 0.91 24.74
C MET A 1023 27.79 2.04 25.71
N GLU A 1024 28.15 3.20 25.15
CA GLU A 1024 28.36 4.44 25.88
C GLU A 1024 27.29 5.46 25.47
N HIS A 1025 26.69 6.12 26.46
CA HIS A 1025 25.77 7.22 26.23
C HIS A 1025 26.52 8.56 26.14
N ASP A 1026 26.30 9.32 25.06
CA ASP A 1026 26.72 10.72 24.98
C ASP A 1026 25.69 11.63 25.67
N PRO A 1027 26.04 12.27 26.81
CA PRO A 1027 25.13 13.16 27.53
C PRO A 1027 24.86 14.50 26.80
N PHE A 1028 25.59 14.82 25.73
CA PHE A 1028 25.48 16.09 24.99
C PHE A 1028 24.70 15.99 23.67
N GLY A 1029 24.03 14.86 23.40
CA GLY A 1029 23.06 14.75 22.30
C GLY A 1029 23.61 14.22 20.96
N GLY A 1030 24.86 13.77 20.89
CA GLY A 1030 25.44 13.11 19.71
C GLY A 1030 24.97 11.67 19.46
N GLY A 1031 24.15 11.11 20.36
CA GLY A 1031 23.63 9.74 20.29
C GLY A 1031 24.56 8.71 20.91
N SER A 1032 24.03 7.52 21.22
CA SER A 1032 24.78 6.44 21.86
C SER A 1032 25.69 5.70 20.87
N ARG A 1033 26.88 5.29 21.31
CA ARG A 1033 27.90 4.63 20.48
C ARG A 1033 28.37 3.30 21.07
N GLU A 1034 28.91 2.43 20.24
CA GLU A 1034 29.63 1.22 20.68
C GLU A 1034 30.91 1.64 21.43
N ALA A 1035 31.16 1.01 22.57
CA ALA A 1035 32.36 1.22 23.39
C ALA A 1035 32.62 -0.02 24.26
N PRO A 1036 33.86 -0.33 24.66
CA PRO A 1036 34.10 -1.39 25.64
C PRO A 1036 33.24 -1.22 26.90
N PRO A 1037 32.70 -2.32 27.49
CA PRO A 1037 31.94 -2.24 28.74
C PRO A 1037 32.73 -1.49 29.83
N ALA A 1038 32.02 -0.74 30.68
CA ALA A 1038 32.63 -0.02 31.80
C ALA A 1038 33.37 -1.00 32.75
N PRO A 1039 34.34 -0.55 33.57
CA PRO A 1039 35.16 -1.47 34.36
C PRO A 1039 34.39 -2.50 35.20
N ASP A 1040 33.31 -2.08 35.88
CA ASP A 1040 32.48 -2.99 36.69
C ASP A 1040 31.63 -3.93 35.81
N GLU A 1041 31.15 -3.44 34.66
CA GLU A 1041 30.42 -4.22 33.65
C GLU A 1041 31.31 -5.28 33.01
N ALA A 1042 32.56 -4.92 32.69
CA ALA A 1042 33.57 -5.80 32.14
C ALA A 1042 33.93 -6.92 33.13
N GLY A 1043 34.15 -6.57 34.41
CA GLY A 1043 34.40 -7.55 35.47
C GLY A 1043 33.23 -8.53 35.63
N MET A 1044 32.00 -8.03 35.67
CA MET A 1044 30.79 -8.86 35.74
C MET A 1044 30.64 -9.78 34.52
N LEU A 1045 30.84 -9.26 33.30
CA LEU A 1045 30.70 -10.03 32.07
C LEU A 1045 31.73 -11.17 31.99
N LEU A 1046 32.98 -10.93 32.39
CA LEU A 1046 34.03 -11.95 32.41
C LEU A 1046 33.71 -13.04 33.44
N ASN A 1047 33.28 -12.64 34.65
CA ASN A 1047 32.83 -13.60 35.66
C ASN A 1047 31.60 -14.41 35.21
N ALA A 1048 30.67 -13.79 34.47
CA ALA A 1048 29.52 -14.47 33.88
C ALA A 1048 29.95 -15.52 32.85
N ILE A 1049 30.93 -15.21 32.01
CA ILE A 1049 31.49 -16.15 31.03
C ILE A 1049 32.13 -17.35 31.72
N ASP A 1050 32.96 -17.12 32.74
CA ASP A 1050 33.61 -18.20 33.50
C ASP A 1050 32.59 -19.09 34.22
N TRP A 1051 31.61 -18.47 34.88
CA TRP A 1051 30.55 -19.20 35.57
C TRP A 1051 29.71 -20.03 34.59
N CYS A 1052 29.34 -19.47 33.43
CA CYS A 1052 28.62 -20.20 32.38
C CYS A 1052 29.45 -21.32 31.76
N ALA A 1053 30.78 -21.24 31.79
CA ALA A 1053 31.67 -22.29 31.27
C ALA A 1053 31.77 -23.50 32.21
N GLY A 1054 31.35 -23.35 33.47
CA GLY A 1054 31.54 -24.34 34.53
C GLY A 1054 32.95 -24.31 35.14
N ASN A 1055 33.69 -23.22 34.95
CA ASN A 1055 34.96 -22.97 35.61
C ASN A 1055 34.66 -22.25 36.93
N GLU A 1056 34.56 -22.98 38.04
CA GLU A 1056 34.33 -22.40 39.38
C GLU A 1056 35.63 -22.11 40.14
#